data_AF-A0A7S0A7C5-F1
#
_entry.id   AF-A0A7S0A7C5-F1
#
_cell.length_a   1.000
_cell.length_b   1.000
_cell.length_c   1.000
_cell.angle_alpha   90.00
_cell.angle_beta   90.00
_cell.angle_gamma   90.00
#
_symmetry.space_group_name_H-M   'P 1'
#
loop_
_entity.id
_entity.type
_entity.pdbx_description
1 polymer ?
#
loop_
_entity_poly.entity_id
_entity_poly.type
_entity_poly.pdbx_seq_one_letter_code
_entity_poly.pdbx_strand_id
1 'polypeptide(L)'
;RMTVHHLDPAALATSPQLLAAFGDAVRRAVAAEADNGIEAENVELSYSTDPALVVRCAVHPPAGTSAVAVRTELSRSRSIGHTVAKAVHALEPINEVALDKVQIMEVAVEVGAAQLQRLADGTPVPPHLWGVTRAQCSELLRQLRQDSTWKSSNSMAALVADFIVPMTRGTGQGYALWKNGEEPQEANVMVSHAWGENAEEFLECVERSTEEGDVLFVCALSLYQAEDGAGPSVAEQLGPRHEEGPFQQVLERIRARGRAAGWCWRCRGLLRTLPLVPLALALLLFYGPIVYWGCVPNADMSRCAARLGVEAGGEASKEAWIWQAQYELDLERAPTGLHKVRPFGYAIEAAIVLVALATWRAVRRCRFYGGRLLVVPNRETELCGRLWCLYHIFTARSCKVPVVVARTLARAGKFSLQDAMCTNPHDRDRLVRELEERPGGTRKLVAAVHRTLRRWRWSLGLAVLRWALLAAVLRSADLRLATGGPHWGAAADQPTPPLLSALGAAAGTLLSALAIYGVARRSGGRPRWWAAGLCAVVLLGLGAGTLVLLVRLGMLRRISLIAWTDTVPLLSGEGYTYLHADGCSEVACQRAVAFVVGLAQSLLPGGLGLALLLPCALCCPVCVQRRRCGAALLAAGFLLLVACA
;
A
#
# COMPACT_ATOMS: atom_id res chain seq x y z
N ARG A 1 -42.70 1.91 -6.50
CA ARG A 1 -43.15 2.93 -7.47
C ARG A 1 -43.74 2.24 -8.70
N MET A 2 -45.06 2.29 -8.78
CA MET A 2 -45.89 1.89 -9.90
C MET A 2 -46.64 3.14 -10.38
N THR A 3 -46.66 3.40 -11.68
CA THR A 3 -47.47 4.48 -12.25
C THR A 3 -48.69 3.87 -12.93
N VAL A 4 -49.88 4.28 -12.52
CA VAL A 4 -51.15 3.85 -13.12
C VAL A 4 -51.67 5.02 -13.94
N HIS A 5 -51.67 4.87 -15.27
CA HIS A 5 -52.25 5.85 -16.18
C HIS A 5 -53.75 5.55 -16.38
N HIS A 6 -54.55 6.58 -16.66
CA HIS A 6 -56.00 6.48 -16.96
C HIS A 6 -56.92 6.19 -15.77
N LEU A 7 -56.40 6.30 -14.54
CA LEU A 7 -57.25 6.47 -13.36
C LEU A 7 -57.46 7.98 -13.14
N ASP A 8 -58.71 8.46 -13.10
CA ASP A 8 -59.00 9.85 -12.72
C ASP A 8 -58.67 10.03 -11.23
N PRO A 9 -57.59 10.77 -10.88
CA PRO A 9 -57.21 10.96 -9.49
C PRO A 9 -58.30 11.70 -8.70
N ALA A 10 -59.10 12.54 -9.36
CA ALA A 10 -60.21 13.25 -8.74
C ALA A 10 -61.35 12.31 -8.37
N ALA A 11 -61.66 11.32 -9.23
CA ALA A 11 -62.67 10.29 -8.94
C ALA A 11 -62.26 9.39 -7.76
N LEU A 12 -60.98 8.99 -7.66
CA LEU A 12 -60.51 8.25 -6.48
C LEU A 12 -60.49 9.11 -5.21
N ALA A 13 -60.08 10.38 -5.32
CA ALA A 13 -60.04 11.28 -4.17
C ALA A 13 -61.44 11.62 -3.63
N THR A 14 -62.47 11.63 -4.49
CA THR A 14 -63.85 11.94 -4.11
C THR A 14 -64.62 10.74 -3.56
N SER A 15 -64.12 9.51 -3.74
CA SER A 15 -64.74 8.28 -3.21
C SER A 15 -63.79 7.52 -2.28
N PRO A 16 -63.88 7.73 -0.95
CA PRO A 16 -63.06 7.02 0.03
C PRO A 16 -63.19 5.49 -0.05
N GLN A 17 -64.39 5.00 -0.40
CA GLN A 17 -64.67 3.57 -0.56
C GLN A 17 -63.93 3.00 -1.78
N LEU A 18 -63.94 3.71 -2.92
CA LEU A 18 -63.22 3.29 -4.11
C LEU A 18 -61.71 3.33 -3.91
N LEU A 19 -61.19 4.34 -3.21
CA LEU A 19 -59.77 4.44 -2.85
C LEU A 19 -59.33 3.29 -1.94
N ALA A 20 -60.15 2.92 -0.94
CA ALA A 20 -59.88 1.78 -0.08
C ALA A 20 -59.88 0.45 -0.87
N ALA A 21 -60.90 0.23 -1.71
CA ALA A 21 -61.00 -0.97 -2.54
C ALA A 21 -59.84 -1.07 -3.56
N PHE A 22 -59.45 0.06 -4.15
CA PHE A 22 -58.26 0.17 -4.99
C PHE A 22 -57.00 -0.20 -4.23
N GLY A 23 -56.82 0.37 -3.03
CA GLY A 23 -55.70 0.05 -2.16
C GLY A 23 -55.61 -1.44 -1.87
N ASP A 24 -56.71 -2.06 -1.45
CA ASP A 24 -56.74 -3.49 -1.10
C ASP A 24 -56.52 -4.41 -2.30
N ALA A 25 -57.02 -4.03 -3.49
CA ALA A 25 -56.75 -4.75 -4.73
C ALA A 25 -55.25 -4.72 -5.08
N VAL A 26 -54.62 -3.54 -5.02
CA VAL A 26 -53.18 -3.39 -5.28
C VAL A 26 -52.36 -4.15 -4.23
N ARG A 27 -52.70 -4.04 -2.94
CA ARG A 27 -52.00 -4.74 -1.86
C ARG A 27 -52.02 -6.26 -2.05
N ARG A 28 -53.19 -6.84 -2.30
CA ARG A 28 -53.33 -8.29 -2.56
C ARG A 28 -52.58 -8.74 -3.80
N ALA A 29 -52.63 -7.96 -4.88
CA ALA A 29 -51.91 -8.29 -6.10
C ALA A 29 -50.39 -8.27 -5.90
N VAL A 30 -49.86 -7.27 -5.20
CA VAL A 30 -48.42 -7.20 -4.87
C VAL A 30 -48.02 -8.32 -3.92
N ALA A 31 -48.82 -8.60 -2.88
CA ALA A 31 -48.59 -9.67 -1.92
C ALA A 31 -48.53 -11.05 -2.61
N ALA A 32 -49.49 -11.33 -3.51
CA ALA A 32 -49.53 -12.58 -4.27
C ALA A 32 -48.32 -12.78 -5.20
N GLU A 33 -47.75 -11.67 -5.71
CA GLU A 33 -46.58 -11.70 -6.60
C GLU A 33 -45.25 -11.70 -5.84
N ALA A 34 -45.22 -11.19 -4.62
CA ALA A 34 -44.03 -11.24 -3.76
C ALA A 34 -43.70 -12.66 -3.29
N ASP A 35 -44.75 -13.50 -3.19
CA ASP A 35 -44.69 -14.82 -2.56
C ASP A 35 -44.04 -14.73 -1.15
N ASN A 36 -43.57 -15.83 -0.55
CA ASN A 36 -42.79 -15.82 0.69
C ASN A 36 -43.55 -15.35 1.95
N GLY A 37 -44.87 -15.60 2.00
CA GLY A 37 -45.71 -15.25 3.14
C GLY A 37 -45.95 -13.75 3.31
N ILE A 38 -45.80 -12.97 2.24
CA ILE A 38 -46.24 -11.56 2.22
C ILE A 38 -47.76 -11.53 2.11
N GLU A 39 -48.40 -10.97 3.14
CA GLU A 39 -49.83 -10.73 3.16
C GLU A 39 -50.15 -9.29 2.69
N ALA A 40 -51.41 -9.01 2.38
CA ALA A 40 -51.82 -7.67 1.93
C ALA A 40 -51.51 -6.58 2.96
N GLU A 41 -51.56 -6.90 4.25
CA GLU A 41 -51.22 -6.00 5.36
C GLU A 41 -49.74 -5.62 5.42
N ASN A 42 -48.87 -6.43 4.81
CA ASN A 42 -47.45 -6.12 4.66
C ASN A 42 -47.19 -5.11 3.54
N VAL A 43 -48.21 -4.67 2.81
CA VAL A 43 -48.06 -3.77 1.67
C VAL A 43 -48.63 -2.39 2.01
N GLU A 44 -47.73 -1.44 2.23
CA GLU A 44 -48.09 -0.04 2.46
C GLU A 44 -48.13 0.72 1.13
N LEU A 45 -49.20 1.49 0.92
CA LEU A 45 -49.39 2.28 -0.30
C LEU A 45 -49.38 3.77 0.02
N SER A 46 -48.68 4.55 -0.80
CA SER A 46 -48.79 6.01 -0.82
C SER A 46 -49.07 6.50 -2.24
N TYR A 47 -49.89 7.55 -2.34
CA TYR A 47 -50.41 8.07 -3.59
C TYR A 47 -49.82 9.45 -3.86
N SER A 48 -49.41 9.71 -5.11
CA SER A 48 -48.97 11.04 -5.56
C SER A 48 -50.17 11.92 -5.93
N THR A 49 -50.05 13.24 -5.69
CA THR A 49 -51.03 14.25 -6.13
C THR A 49 -50.82 14.70 -7.59
N ASP A 50 -50.14 13.87 -8.39
CA ASP A 50 -49.79 14.17 -9.79
C ASP A 50 -50.97 13.79 -10.70
N PRO A 51 -51.26 14.51 -11.81
CA PRO A 51 -52.27 14.13 -12.79
C PRO A 51 -52.16 12.68 -13.30
N ALA A 52 -50.97 12.06 -13.22
CA ALA A 52 -50.84 10.61 -13.27
C ALA A 52 -50.80 10.01 -11.86
N LEU A 53 -51.75 9.13 -11.50
CA LEU A 53 -51.74 8.47 -10.19
C LEU A 53 -50.50 7.56 -10.06
N VAL A 54 -49.47 8.06 -9.38
CA VAL A 54 -48.30 7.26 -9.00
C VAL A 54 -48.59 6.61 -7.66
N VAL A 55 -48.66 5.27 -7.67
CA VAL A 55 -48.78 4.44 -6.47
C VAL A 55 -47.39 4.01 -6.04
N ARG A 56 -46.91 4.48 -4.90
CA ARG A 56 -45.71 3.91 -4.29
C ARG A 56 -46.14 2.82 -3.33
N CYS A 57 -45.55 1.65 -3.52
CA CYS A 57 -45.76 0.49 -2.70
C CYS A 57 -44.47 0.24 -1.92
N ALA A 58 -44.59 0.15 -0.60
CA ALA A 58 -43.56 -0.32 0.32
C ALA A 58 -44.02 -1.68 0.85
N VAL A 59 -43.21 -2.71 0.64
CA VAL A 59 -43.48 -4.05 1.17
C VAL A 59 -42.64 -4.23 2.43
N HIS A 60 -43.31 -4.59 3.53
CA HIS A 60 -42.78 -4.81 4.88
C HIS A 60 -42.79 -6.31 5.18
N PRO A 61 -41.74 -7.07 4.84
CA PRO A 61 -41.74 -8.51 5.05
C PRO A 61 -41.97 -8.88 6.52
N PRO A 62 -42.76 -9.93 6.82
CA PRO A 62 -42.92 -10.40 8.18
C PRO A 62 -41.57 -10.92 8.72
N ALA A 63 -41.47 -11.02 10.06
CA ALA A 63 -40.25 -11.47 10.71
C ALA A 63 -39.84 -12.86 10.20
N GLY A 64 -38.58 -12.99 9.76
CA GLY A 64 -38.05 -14.21 9.17
C GLY A 64 -38.12 -14.28 7.64
N THR A 65 -38.88 -13.40 6.99
CA THR A 65 -38.90 -13.28 5.51
C THR A 65 -37.82 -12.31 5.05
N SER A 66 -36.93 -12.76 4.16
CA SER A 66 -35.85 -11.93 3.62
C SER A 66 -36.40 -10.83 2.72
N ALA A 67 -36.17 -9.57 3.12
CA ALA A 67 -36.46 -8.39 2.30
C ALA A 67 -35.81 -8.45 0.91
N VAL A 68 -34.62 -9.05 0.82
CA VAL A 68 -33.90 -9.24 -0.45
C VAL A 68 -34.60 -10.29 -1.32
N ALA A 69 -35.10 -11.38 -0.73
CA ALA A 69 -35.85 -12.40 -1.46
C ALA A 69 -37.14 -11.81 -2.05
N VAL A 70 -37.91 -11.09 -1.22
CA VAL A 70 -39.12 -10.38 -1.64
C VAL A 70 -38.82 -9.38 -2.76
N ARG A 71 -37.76 -8.57 -2.61
CA ARG A 71 -37.35 -7.63 -3.67
C ARG A 71 -36.98 -8.37 -4.95
N THR A 72 -36.26 -9.47 -4.83
CA THR A 72 -35.79 -10.26 -5.98
C THR A 72 -36.96 -10.86 -6.72
N GLU A 73 -37.92 -11.43 -6.01
CA GLU A 73 -39.12 -12.03 -6.60
C GLU A 73 -39.97 -10.97 -7.31
N LEU A 74 -40.26 -9.86 -6.62
CA LEU A 74 -41.00 -8.74 -7.21
C LEU A 74 -40.28 -8.12 -8.42
N SER A 75 -38.94 -8.08 -8.42
CA SER A 75 -38.16 -7.57 -9.56
C SER A 75 -38.09 -8.53 -10.74
N ARG A 76 -38.27 -9.84 -10.49
CA ARG A 76 -38.30 -10.88 -11.52
C ARG A 76 -39.69 -11.12 -12.08
N SER A 77 -40.72 -10.80 -11.30
CA SER A 77 -42.11 -10.95 -11.72
C SER A 77 -42.35 -10.13 -12.99
N ARG A 78 -42.66 -10.83 -14.08
CA ARG A 78 -43.14 -10.23 -15.33
C ARG A 78 -44.65 -10.04 -15.32
N SER A 79 -45.35 -10.69 -14.40
CA SER A 79 -46.80 -10.70 -14.27
C SER A 79 -47.33 -9.62 -13.34
N ILE A 80 -46.52 -9.06 -12.43
CA ILE A 80 -47.00 -8.13 -11.41
C ILE A 80 -47.79 -6.93 -11.97
N GLY A 81 -47.39 -6.38 -13.13
CA GLY A 81 -48.17 -5.33 -13.80
C GLY A 81 -49.54 -5.83 -14.26
N HIS A 82 -49.61 -7.04 -14.81
CA HIS A 82 -50.84 -7.69 -15.24
C HIS A 82 -51.74 -8.07 -14.04
N THR A 83 -51.15 -8.60 -12.98
CA THR A 83 -51.87 -9.01 -11.76
C THR A 83 -52.47 -7.81 -11.05
N VAL A 84 -51.72 -6.71 -10.92
CA VAL A 84 -52.26 -5.46 -10.37
C VAL A 84 -53.35 -4.87 -11.27
N ALA A 85 -53.11 -4.78 -12.58
CA ALA A 85 -54.11 -4.25 -13.51
C ALA A 85 -55.41 -5.07 -13.50
N LYS A 86 -55.31 -6.41 -13.48
CA LYS A 86 -56.46 -7.31 -13.36
C LYS A 86 -57.21 -7.11 -12.05
N ALA A 87 -56.50 -6.94 -10.93
CA ALA A 87 -57.12 -6.71 -9.63
C ALA A 87 -57.83 -5.35 -9.57
N VAL A 88 -57.26 -4.30 -10.16
CA VAL A 88 -57.85 -2.95 -10.22
C VAL A 88 -59.06 -2.92 -11.17
N HIS A 89 -58.98 -3.59 -12.32
CA HIS A 89 -60.06 -3.61 -13.31
C HIS A 89 -61.33 -4.32 -12.80
N ALA A 90 -61.20 -5.19 -11.80
CA ALA A 90 -62.34 -5.85 -11.16
C ALA A 90 -63.16 -4.91 -10.23
N LEU A 91 -62.73 -3.66 -10.03
CA LEU A 91 -63.42 -2.69 -9.18
C LEU A 91 -64.35 -1.82 -10.04
N GLU A 92 -65.66 -1.95 -9.90
CA GLU A 92 -66.60 -0.98 -10.46
C GLU A 92 -66.45 0.37 -9.72
N PRO A 93 -66.42 1.53 -10.41
CA PRO A 93 -66.70 1.76 -11.83
C PRO A 93 -65.44 1.90 -12.74
N ILE A 94 -64.30 1.30 -12.38
CA ILE A 94 -63.02 1.43 -13.12
C ILE A 94 -63.05 0.55 -14.39
N ASN A 95 -63.81 1.00 -15.39
CA ASN A 95 -64.09 0.22 -16.61
C ASN A 95 -62.95 0.24 -17.65
N GLU A 96 -61.96 1.12 -17.52
CA GLU A 96 -60.84 1.21 -18.47
C GLU A 96 -59.49 1.34 -17.75
N VAL A 97 -58.89 0.21 -17.36
CA VAL A 97 -57.45 0.16 -17.06
C VAL A 97 -56.74 -0.43 -18.27
N ALA A 98 -56.08 0.41 -19.05
CA ALA A 98 -55.24 -0.04 -20.16
C ALA A 98 -54.06 -0.87 -19.62
N LEU A 99 -54.13 -2.20 -19.76
CA LEU A 99 -53.17 -3.20 -19.26
C LEU A 99 -51.72 -2.92 -19.71
N ASP A 100 -51.56 -2.33 -20.88
CA ASP A 100 -50.30 -1.95 -21.53
C ASP A 100 -49.62 -0.71 -20.91
N LYS A 101 -50.25 -0.05 -19.93
CA LYS A 101 -49.77 1.22 -19.36
C LYS A 101 -49.44 1.19 -17.86
N VAL A 102 -49.57 0.06 -17.17
CA VAL A 102 -49.08 -0.05 -15.78
C VAL A 102 -47.58 -0.31 -15.80
N GLN A 103 -46.78 0.76 -15.66
CA GLN A 103 -45.33 0.64 -15.56
C GLN A 103 -44.91 0.57 -14.09
N ILE A 104 -44.37 -0.58 -13.68
CA ILE A 104 -43.66 -0.70 -12.41
C ILE A 104 -42.25 -0.21 -12.65
N MET A 105 -41.97 1.00 -12.19
CA MET A 105 -40.68 1.64 -12.40
C MET A 105 -39.63 1.19 -11.40
N GLU A 106 -40.05 0.87 -10.16
CA GLU A 106 -39.11 0.56 -9.08
C GLU A 106 -39.88 -0.15 -7.96
N VAL A 107 -39.41 -1.27 -7.41
CA VAL A 107 -39.96 -1.84 -6.17
C VAL A 107 -39.02 -1.44 -5.05
N ALA A 108 -39.45 -0.49 -4.23
CA ALA A 108 -38.69 -0.04 -3.08
C ALA A 108 -39.13 -0.89 -1.89
N VAL A 109 -38.32 -1.87 -1.51
CA VAL A 109 -38.47 -2.53 -0.21
C VAL A 109 -37.81 -1.60 0.80
N GLU A 110 -38.58 -1.15 1.81
CA GLU A 110 -38.00 -0.43 2.93
C GLU A 110 -37.12 -1.40 3.70
N VAL A 111 -35.84 -1.42 3.33
CA VAL A 111 -34.83 -2.04 4.15
C VAL A 111 -34.76 -1.17 5.40
N GLY A 112 -35.08 -1.74 6.56
CA GLY A 112 -34.92 -1.05 7.84
C GLY A 112 -33.48 -0.55 8.04
N ALA A 113 -33.26 0.22 9.10
CA ALA A 113 -31.92 0.67 9.47
C ALA A 113 -30.91 -0.51 9.45
N ALA A 114 -29.64 -0.21 9.16
CA ALA A 114 -28.57 -1.20 9.08
C ALA A 114 -28.61 -2.15 10.30
N GLN A 115 -28.82 -3.44 10.04
CA GLN A 115 -28.98 -4.42 11.12
C GLN A 115 -27.62 -4.77 11.73
N LEU A 116 -27.60 -4.82 13.07
CA LEU A 116 -26.41 -5.15 13.84
C LEU A 116 -26.26 -6.67 13.99
N GLN A 117 -25.03 -7.16 13.91
CA GLN A 117 -24.68 -8.50 14.35
C GLN A 117 -24.88 -8.61 15.87
N ARG A 118 -25.15 -9.82 16.37
CA ARG A 118 -25.43 -10.06 17.79
C ARG A 118 -24.44 -11.06 18.39
N LEU A 119 -24.08 -10.87 19.65
CA LEU A 119 -23.36 -11.86 20.45
C LEU A 119 -24.26 -13.08 20.74
N ALA A 120 -23.69 -14.15 21.29
CA ALA A 120 -24.43 -15.37 21.62
C ALA A 120 -25.55 -15.13 22.66
N ASP A 121 -25.43 -14.10 23.48
CA ASP A 121 -26.45 -13.66 24.45
C ASP A 121 -27.53 -12.74 23.83
N GLY A 122 -27.46 -12.50 22.50
CA GLY A 122 -28.37 -11.61 21.77
C GLY A 122 -27.97 -10.13 21.79
N THR A 123 -26.90 -9.75 22.50
CA THR A 123 -26.44 -8.35 22.61
C THR A 123 -26.04 -7.81 21.23
N PRO A 124 -26.66 -6.70 20.76
CA PRO A 124 -26.31 -6.11 19.48
C PRO A 124 -24.93 -5.42 19.55
N VAL A 125 -24.07 -5.71 18.56
CA VAL A 125 -22.71 -5.19 18.51
C VAL A 125 -22.58 -4.18 17.37
N PRO A 126 -22.18 -2.92 17.64
CA PRO A 126 -22.02 -1.92 16.59
C PRO A 126 -20.83 -2.23 15.66
N PRO A 127 -20.83 -1.77 14.40
CA PRO A 127 -19.83 -2.12 13.39
C PRO A 127 -18.39 -1.78 13.73
N HIS A 128 -18.19 -0.71 14.48
CA HIS A 128 -16.86 -0.31 14.91
C HIS A 128 -16.22 -1.28 15.90
N LEU A 129 -16.95 -2.27 16.43
CA LEU A 129 -16.44 -3.36 17.26
C LEU A 129 -16.29 -4.70 16.50
N TRP A 130 -16.49 -4.72 15.17
CA TRP A 130 -16.29 -5.92 14.33
C TRP A 130 -14.84 -6.01 13.82
N GLY A 131 -13.88 -5.67 14.68
CA GLY A 131 -12.47 -5.60 14.34
C GLY A 131 -11.75 -6.93 14.41
N VAL A 132 -10.79 -7.15 13.51
CA VAL A 132 -9.82 -8.26 13.54
C VAL A 132 -8.41 -7.71 13.74
N THR A 133 -7.64 -8.29 14.65
CA THR A 133 -6.28 -7.82 14.94
C THR A 133 -5.30 -8.23 13.84
N ARG A 134 -4.17 -7.52 13.74
CA ARG A 134 -3.06 -7.93 12.85
C ARG A 134 -2.60 -9.37 13.14
N ALA A 135 -2.50 -9.75 14.41
CA ALA A 135 -2.08 -11.09 14.81
C ALA A 135 -3.07 -12.17 14.33
N GLN A 136 -4.38 -11.91 14.42
CA GLN A 136 -5.41 -12.80 13.90
C GLN A 136 -5.34 -12.94 12.37
N CYS A 137 -5.04 -11.87 11.61
CA CYS A 137 -4.80 -11.97 10.17
C CYS A 137 -3.57 -12.82 9.82
N SER A 138 -2.46 -12.66 10.54
CA SER A 138 -1.25 -13.49 10.35
C SER A 138 -1.51 -14.96 10.70
N GLU A 139 -2.30 -15.21 11.74
CA GLU A 139 -2.72 -16.55 12.14
C GLU A 139 -3.63 -17.20 11.09
N LEU A 140 -4.62 -16.46 10.57
CA LEU A 140 -5.45 -16.93 9.46
C LEU A 140 -4.60 -17.29 8.25
N LEU A 141 -3.65 -16.44 7.86
CA LEU A 141 -2.72 -16.75 6.77
C LEU A 141 -1.90 -18.02 7.03
N ARG A 142 -1.46 -18.24 8.27
CA ARG A 142 -0.73 -19.45 8.66
C ARG A 142 -1.62 -20.69 8.53
N GLN A 143 -2.88 -20.62 8.95
CA GLN A 143 -3.85 -21.71 8.84
C GLN A 143 -4.12 -22.05 7.38
N LEU A 144 -4.38 -21.04 6.52
CA LEU A 144 -4.59 -21.24 5.09
C LEU A 144 -3.40 -21.97 4.45
N ARG A 145 -2.16 -21.58 4.76
CA ARG A 145 -0.96 -22.25 4.24
C ARG A 145 -0.75 -23.69 4.73
N GLN A 146 -1.41 -24.08 5.81
CA GLN A 146 -1.37 -25.44 6.34
C GLN A 146 -2.48 -26.33 5.78
N ASP A 147 -3.54 -25.72 5.25
CA ASP A 147 -4.65 -26.43 4.64
C ASP A 147 -4.28 -26.90 3.23
N SER A 148 -4.42 -28.21 2.97
CA SER A 148 -4.08 -28.80 1.67
C SER A 148 -5.00 -28.34 0.52
N THR A 149 -6.19 -27.83 0.83
CA THR A 149 -7.15 -27.33 -0.16
C THR A 149 -6.86 -25.88 -0.57
N TRP A 150 -6.10 -25.14 0.25
CA TRP A 150 -5.72 -23.78 -0.04
C TRP A 150 -4.70 -23.71 -1.17
N LYS A 151 -4.96 -22.83 -2.15
CA LYS A 151 -3.99 -22.49 -3.20
C LYS A 151 -3.55 -21.06 -2.99
N SER A 152 -2.26 -20.79 -3.14
CA SER A 152 -1.71 -19.43 -3.02
C SER A 152 -2.25 -18.46 -4.08
N SER A 153 -2.94 -18.96 -5.11
CA SER A 153 -3.65 -18.17 -6.13
C SER A 153 -5.10 -17.82 -5.75
N ASN A 154 -5.61 -18.33 -4.63
CA ASN A 154 -7.00 -18.12 -4.22
C ASN A 154 -7.30 -16.63 -4.02
N SER A 155 -8.47 -16.23 -4.49
CA SER A 155 -8.97 -14.87 -4.33
C SER A 155 -9.57 -14.65 -2.94
N MET A 156 -9.87 -13.41 -2.61
CA MET A 156 -10.65 -13.09 -1.42
C MET A 156 -12.05 -13.73 -1.46
N ALA A 157 -12.64 -13.88 -2.65
CA ALA A 157 -13.89 -14.62 -2.83
C ALA A 157 -13.76 -16.09 -2.42
N ALA A 158 -12.70 -16.77 -2.86
CA ALA A 158 -12.42 -18.15 -2.46
C ALA A 158 -12.12 -18.26 -0.95
N LEU A 159 -11.35 -17.33 -0.37
CA LEU A 159 -11.14 -17.27 1.08
C LEU A 159 -12.48 -17.23 1.83
N VAL A 160 -13.40 -16.37 1.40
CA VAL A 160 -14.68 -16.24 2.11
C VAL A 160 -15.54 -17.48 1.92
N ALA A 161 -15.73 -17.93 0.69
CA ALA A 161 -16.63 -19.05 0.39
C ALA A 161 -16.13 -20.37 1.00
N ASP A 162 -14.83 -20.65 0.90
CA ASP A 162 -14.28 -21.96 1.21
C ASP A 162 -13.82 -22.07 2.68
N PHE A 163 -13.56 -20.95 3.37
CA PHE A 163 -13.03 -20.96 4.74
C PHE A 163 -13.86 -20.12 5.71
N ILE A 164 -14.12 -18.84 5.40
CA ILE A 164 -14.80 -17.94 6.35
C ILE A 164 -16.25 -18.37 6.58
N VAL A 165 -17.02 -18.58 5.50
CA VAL A 165 -18.43 -18.99 5.59
C VAL A 165 -18.59 -20.30 6.37
N PRO A 166 -17.83 -21.38 6.09
CA PRO A 166 -17.87 -22.58 6.89
C PRO A 166 -17.55 -22.36 8.38
N MET A 167 -16.59 -21.48 8.71
CA MET A 167 -16.25 -21.18 10.11
C MET A 167 -17.35 -20.41 10.84
N THR A 168 -18.09 -19.54 10.15
CA THR A 168 -19.07 -18.64 10.76
C THR A 168 -20.52 -19.11 10.63
N ARG A 169 -20.79 -20.18 9.89
CA ARG A 169 -22.15 -20.68 9.64
C ARG A 169 -22.91 -20.95 10.94
N GLY A 170 -24.16 -20.53 11.00
CA GLY A 170 -25.06 -20.70 12.14
C GLY A 170 -24.81 -19.74 13.31
N THR A 171 -23.80 -18.86 13.22
CA THR A 171 -23.43 -17.97 14.33
C THR A 171 -24.09 -16.60 14.25
N GLY A 172 -24.52 -16.17 13.06
CA GLY A 172 -24.97 -14.80 12.82
C GLY A 172 -23.88 -13.72 12.94
N GLN A 173 -22.60 -14.13 13.01
CA GLN A 173 -21.45 -13.27 13.27
C GLN A 173 -20.39 -13.39 12.17
N GLY A 174 -19.87 -12.26 11.69
CA GLY A 174 -18.68 -12.25 10.83
C GLY A 174 -17.46 -12.82 11.56
N TYR A 175 -16.45 -13.27 10.82
CA TYR A 175 -15.24 -13.91 11.38
C TYR A 175 -14.60 -13.10 12.51
N ALA A 176 -14.52 -11.77 12.35
CA ALA A 176 -13.97 -10.87 13.34
C ALA A 176 -14.74 -10.91 14.67
N LEU A 177 -16.08 -10.92 14.63
CA LEU A 177 -16.90 -10.95 15.82
C LEU A 177 -16.95 -12.37 16.43
N TRP A 178 -17.08 -13.39 15.59
CA TRP A 178 -16.99 -14.80 16.01
C TRP A 178 -15.70 -15.09 16.76
N LYS A 179 -14.56 -14.58 16.26
CA LYS A 179 -13.26 -14.77 16.91
C LYS A 179 -13.11 -13.98 18.21
N ASN A 180 -13.86 -12.89 18.38
CA ASN A 180 -13.77 -11.94 19.49
C ASN A 180 -15.10 -11.86 20.28
N GLY A 181 -15.88 -12.96 20.32
CA GLY A 181 -17.24 -12.93 20.86
C GLY A 181 -17.31 -12.50 22.34
N GLU A 182 -16.27 -12.81 23.12
CA GLU A 182 -16.17 -12.40 24.53
C GLU A 182 -15.75 -10.93 24.69
N GLU A 183 -14.87 -10.43 23.80
CA GLU A 183 -14.35 -9.07 23.86
C GLU A 183 -14.27 -8.46 22.44
N PRO A 184 -15.40 -7.93 21.92
CA PRO A 184 -15.45 -7.30 20.61
C PRO A 184 -14.40 -6.19 20.46
N GLN A 185 -13.64 -6.22 19.37
CA GLN A 185 -12.45 -5.38 19.20
C GLN A 185 -12.77 -4.10 18.43
N GLU A 186 -12.48 -2.93 19.02
CA GLU A 186 -12.71 -1.63 18.37
C GLU A 186 -11.74 -1.37 17.21
N ALA A 187 -12.26 -1.32 15.99
CA ALA A 187 -11.48 -1.04 14.78
C ALA A 187 -10.89 0.38 14.79
N ASN A 188 -9.58 0.47 14.65
CA ASN A 188 -8.85 1.72 14.45
C ASN A 188 -8.28 1.86 13.01
N VAL A 189 -8.38 0.82 12.19
CA VAL A 189 -8.04 0.87 10.77
C VAL A 189 -9.19 0.29 9.96
N MET A 190 -9.78 1.08 9.07
CA MET A 190 -10.65 0.54 8.04
C MET A 190 -9.79 0.07 6.86
N VAL A 191 -10.02 -1.13 6.33
CA VAL A 191 -9.26 -1.67 5.20
C VAL A 191 -10.14 -1.72 3.96
N SER A 192 -9.73 -1.03 2.89
CA SER A 192 -10.39 -1.07 1.60
C SER A 192 -9.63 -1.97 0.64
N HIS A 193 -10.32 -2.99 0.14
CA HIS A 193 -9.74 -4.11 -0.59
C HIS A 193 -10.69 -4.56 -1.73
N ALA A 194 -10.32 -5.58 -2.52
CA ALA A 194 -11.13 -6.10 -3.62
C ALA A 194 -11.53 -7.56 -3.42
N TRP A 195 -12.70 -7.94 -3.93
CA TRP A 195 -13.15 -9.35 -3.92
C TRP A 195 -12.31 -10.27 -4.81
N GLY A 196 -11.88 -9.78 -5.97
CA GLY A 196 -11.09 -10.54 -6.94
C GLY A 196 -9.58 -10.53 -6.69
N GLU A 197 -9.10 -9.94 -5.59
CA GLU A 197 -7.66 -9.90 -5.32
C GLU A 197 -7.17 -11.20 -4.71
N ASN A 198 -5.87 -11.46 -4.86
CA ASN A 198 -5.22 -12.58 -4.21
C ASN A 198 -5.25 -12.42 -2.68
N ALA A 199 -5.87 -13.38 -1.98
CA ALA A 199 -6.10 -13.30 -0.54
C ALA A 199 -4.81 -13.42 0.29
N GLU A 200 -3.88 -14.29 -0.14
CA GLU A 200 -2.58 -14.45 0.52
C GLU A 200 -1.74 -13.18 0.41
N GLU A 201 -1.64 -12.60 -0.80
CA GLU A 201 -0.96 -11.31 -1.00
C GLU A 201 -1.62 -10.19 -0.20
N PHE A 202 -2.95 -10.19 -0.09
CA PHE A 202 -3.69 -9.23 0.71
C PHE A 202 -3.31 -9.35 2.19
N LEU A 203 -3.36 -10.54 2.78
CA LEU A 203 -3.05 -10.75 4.21
C LEU A 203 -1.58 -10.39 4.53
N GLU A 204 -0.64 -10.75 3.65
CA GLU A 204 0.75 -10.30 3.76
C GLU A 204 0.89 -8.78 3.64
N CYS A 205 0.12 -8.17 2.73
CA CYS A 205 0.10 -6.73 2.54
C CYS A 205 -0.44 -6.00 3.78
N VAL A 206 -1.47 -6.56 4.42
CA VAL A 206 -1.96 -6.11 5.70
C VAL A 206 -0.85 -6.21 6.74
N GLU A 207 -0.23 -7.38 6.91
CA GLU A 207 0.80 -7.60 7.93
C GLU A 207 1.98 -6.61 7.82
N ARG A 208 2.45 -6.30 6.60
CA ARG A 208 3.56 -5.35 6.39
C ARG A 208 3.15 -3.88 6.47
N SER A 209 1.85 -3.58 6.42
CA SER A 209 1.30 -2.21 6.38
C SER A 209 0.63 -1.78 7.69
N THR A 210 0.54 -2.68 8.67
CA THR A 210 -0.07 -2.45 9.97
C THR A 210 0.93 -2.64 11.11
N GLU A 211 0.60 -2.06 12.25
CA GLU A 211 1.33 -2.16 13.51
C GLU A 211 0.66 -3.21 14.41
N GLU A 212 1.35 -3.67 15.45
CA GLU A 212 0.85 -4.73 16.33
C GLU A 212 -0.45 -4.37 17.06
N GLY A 213 -0.63 -3.09 17.42
CA GLY A 213 -1.86 -2.58 18.04
C GLY A 213 -2.93 -2.11 17.06
N ASP A 214 -2.79 -2.37 15.76
CA ASP A 214 -3.86 -2.08 14.81
C ASP A 214 -4.96 -3.16 14.87
N VAL A 215 -6.20 -2.70 14.97
CA VAL A 215 -7.43 -3.49 14.87
C VAL A 215 -8.15 -3.07 13.60
N LEU A 216 -8.37 -4.03 12.73
CA LEU A 216 -8.72 -3.83 11.34
C LEU A 216 -10.21 -4.13 11.13
N PHE A 217 -10.93 -3.24 10.46
CA PHE A 217 -12.20 -3.59 9.85
C PHE A 217 -11.95 -3.97 8.39
N VAL A 218 -12.09 -5.26 8.06
CA VAL A 218 -11.91 -5.82 6.72
C VAL A 218 -13.26 -6.38 6.30
N CYS A 219 -13.94 -5.84 5.29
CA CYS A 219 -15.34 -6.19 5.03
C CYS A 219 -15.57 -7.71 4.81
N ALA A 220 -14.64 -8.40 4.15
CA ALA A 220 -14.68 -9.86 3.98
C ALA A 220 -14.59 -10.67 5.29
N LEU A 221 -14.02 -10.10 6.36
CA LEU A 221 -13.85 -10.76 7.66
C LEU A 221 -14.78 -10.19 8.74
N SER A 222 -15.19 -8.92 8.61
CA SER A 222 -15.97 -8.20 9.62
C SER A 222 -17.48 -8.32 9.40
N LEU A 223 -17.95 -8.44 8.17
CA LEU A 223 -19.37 -8.65 7.88
C LEU A 223 -19.72 -10.14 8.02
N TYR A 224 -20.96 -10.43 8.41
CA TYR A 224 -21.48 -11.79 8.33
C TYR A 224 -21.72 -12.18 6.87
N GLN A 225 -20.98 -13.18 6.38
CA GLN A 225 -20.96 -13.57 4.96
C GLN A 225 -21.77 -14.84 4.66
N ALA A 226 -22.24 -15.57 5.69
CA ALA A 226 -22.83 -16.89 5.47
C ALA A 226 -24.26 -16.83 4.91
N GLU A 227 -25.00 -15.75 5.18
CA GLU A 227 -26.36 -15.52 4.65
C GLU A 227 -27.33 -16.71 4.84
N ASP A 228 -27.16 -17.46 5.94
CA ASP A 228 -27.90 -18.69 6.27
C ASP A 228 -29.10 -18.47 7.21
N GLY A 229 -29.51 -17.22 7.40
CA GLY A 229 -30.62 -16.82 8.28
C GLY A 229 -30.28 -16.76 9.77
N ALA A 230 -29.09 -17.17 10.22
CA ALA A 230 -28.70 -17.08 11.64
C ALA A 230 -28.38 -15.64 12.10
N GLY A 231 -28.18 -14.73 11.16
CA GLY A 231 -27.94 -13.31 11.41
C GLY A 231 -28.31 -12.46 10.21
N PRO A 232 -28.05 -11.15 10.25
CA PRO A 232 -28.43 -10.24 9.17
C PRO A 232 -27.66 -10.57 7.88
N SER A 233 -28.34 -10.55 6.74
CA SER A 233 -27.72 -10.64 5.42
C SER A 233 -26.72 -9.50 5.19
N VAL A 234 -25.86 -9.61 4.17
CA VAL A 234 -24.92 -8.51 3.86
C VAL A 234 -25.69 -7.23 3.50
N ALA A 235 -26.80 -7.35 2.78
CA ALA A 235 -27.64 -6.21 2.41
C ALA A 235 -28.27 -5.52 3.64
N GLU A 236 -28.78 -6.30 4.60
CA GLU A 236 -29.33 -5.76 5.86
C GLU A 236 -28.26 -5.11 6.73
N GLN A 237 -27.07 -5.70 6.81
CA GLN A 237 -25.93 -5.11 7.53
C GLN A 237 -25.51 -3.78 6.91
N LEU A 238 -25.57 -3.64 5.58
CA LEU A 238 -25.22 -2.39 4.90
C LEU A 238 -26.31 -1.32 5.03
N GLY A 239 -27.57 -1.74 5.14
CA GLY A 239 -28.72 -0.85 5.19
C GLY A 239 -29.02 -0.16 3.85
N PRO A 240 -30.15 0.58 3.78
CA PRO A 240 -30.54 1.33 2.59
C PRO A 240 -29.65 2.55 2.36
N ARG A 241 -29.21 3.18 3.46
CA ARG A 241 -28.43 4.41 3.49
C ARG A 241 -27.01 4.11 3.90
N HIS A 242 -26.06 4.59 3.11
CA HIS A 242 -24.64 4.37 3.36
C HIS A 242 -24.15 5.05 4.66
N GLU A 243 -24.81 6.13 5.10
CA GLU A 243 -24.46 6.82 6.33
C GLU A 243 -24.70 5.96 7.57
N GLU A 244 -25.70 5.09 7.49
CA GLU A 244 -26.06 4.13 8.52
C GLU A 244 -25.23 2.84 8.39
N GLY A 245 -24.62 2.62 7.23
CA GLY A 245 -23.82 1.44 6.95
C GLY A 245 -22.54 1.33 7.80
N PRO A 246 -21.99 0.11 7.93
CA PRO A 246 -20.88 -0.20 8.82
C PRO A 246 -19.61 0.57 8.47
N PHE A 247 -19.41 0.83 7.17
CA PHE A 247 -18.25 1.57 6.68
C PHE A 247 -18.22 3.02 7.19
N GLN A 248 -19.35 3.73 7.16
CA GLN A 248 -19.45 5.09 7.67
C GLN A 248 -19.23 5.10 9.18
N GLN A 249 -19.94 4.23 9.91
CA GLN A 249 -19.85 4.15 11.37
C GLN A 249 -18.41 3.90 11.85
N VAL A 250 -17.67 3.01 11.19
CA VAL A 250 -16.24 2.75 11.50
C VAL A 250 -15.40 4.00 11.26
N LEU A 251 -15.57 4.69 10.13
CA LEU A 251 -14.80 5.91 9.81
C LEU A 251 -15.12 7.08 10.75
N GLU A 252 -16.37 7.25 11.13
CA GLU A 252 -16.79 8.25 12.10
C GLU A 252 -16.22 7.96 13.49
N ARG A 253 -16.21 6.69 13.90
CA ARG A 253 -15.57 6.29 15.14
C ARG A 253 -14.07 6.57 15.11
N ILE A 254 -13.39 6.24 14.01
CA ILE A 254 -11.97 6.56 13.82
C ILE A 254 -11.73 8.07 13.91
N ARG A 255 -12.58 8.88 13.28
CA ARG A 255 -12.51 10.35 13.37
C ARG A 255 -12.71 10.83 14.80
N ALA A 256 -13.68 10.29 15.52
CA ALA A 256 -14.00 10.69 16.89
C ALA A 256 -12.81 10.42 17.83
N ARG A 257 -12.26 9.19 17.80
CA ARG A 257 -11.05 8.82 18.54
C ARG A 257 -9.85 9.67 18.13
N GLY A 258 -9.69 9.96 16.84
CA GLY A 258 -8.66 10.86 16.33
C GLY A 258 -8.75 12.29 16.86
N ARG A 259 -9.97 12.82 17.00
CA ARG A 259 -10.21 14.14 17.62
C ARG A 259 -9.87 14.13 19.11
N ALA A 260 -10.26 13.08 19.82
CA ALA A 260 -9.94 12.92 21.24
C ALA A 260 -8.42 12.82 21.48
N ALA A 261 -7.67 12.20 20.56
CA ALA A 261 -6.21 12.14 20.60
C ALA A 261 -5.50 13.48 20.27
N GLY A 262 -6.25 14.52 19.89
CA GLY A 262 -5.75 15.89 19.75
C GLY A 262 -4.69 16.10 18.67
N TRP A 263 -3.74 16.98 18.95
CA TRP A 263 -2.71 17.41 17.99
C TRP A 263 -1.75 16.28 17.59
N CYS A 264 -1.47 15.34 18.50
CA CYS A 264 -0.60 14.19 18.27
C CYS A 264 -1.06 13.35 17.06
N TRP A 265 -2.37 13.17 16.89
CA TRP A 265 -2.94 12.45 15.74
C TRP A 265 -2.71 13.19 14.41
N ARG A 266 -2.82 14.52 14.42
CA ARG A 266 -2.60 15.36 13.24
C ARG A 266 -1.12 15.41 12.85
N CYS A 267 -0.23 15.50 13.84
CA CYS A 267 1.22 15.61 13.65
C CYS A 267 1.95 14.26 13.59
N ARG A 268 1.24 13.13 13.65
CA ARG A 268 1.84 11.78 13.71
C ARG A 268 2.88 11.50 12.61
N GLY A 269 2.66 12.04 11.39
CA GLY A 269 3.60 11.87 10.28
C GLY A 269 4.95 12.51 10.58
N LEU A 270 4.92 13.73 11.11
CA LEU A 270 6.10 14.49 11.53
C LEU A 270 6.79 13.83 12.73
N LEU A 271 6.01 13.43 13.74
CA LEU A 271 6.52 12.77 14.94
C LEU A 271 7.23 11.44 14.61
N ARG A 272 6.69 10.66 13.67
CA ARG A 272 7.34 9.42 13.19
C ARG A 272 8.63 9.67 12.42
N THR A 273 8.79 10.84 11.79
CA THR A 273 10.02 11.20 11.07
C THR A 273 11.06 11.89 11.95
N LEU A 274 10.68 12.39 13.13
CA LEU A 274 11.57 13.16 14.00
C LEU A 274 12.88 12.44 14.37
N PRO A 275 12.90 11.14 14.71
CA PRO A 275 14.14 10.44 15.05
C PRO A 275 15.14 10.31 13.90
N LEU A 276 14.68 10.50 12.66
CA LEU A 276 15.52 10.38 11.47
C LEU A 276 16.40 11.60 11.26
N VAL A 277 16.03 12.76 11.79
CA VAL A 277 16.81 14.01 11.69
C VAL A 277 18.15 13.89 12.42
N PRO A 278 18.20 13.57 13.74
CA PRO A 278 19.47 13.36 14.43
C PRO A 278 20.24 12.18 13.85
N LEU A 279 19.57 11.09 13.45
CA LEU A 279 20.26 9.96 12.81
C LEU A 279 20.95 10.35 11.50
N ALA A 280 20.30 11.15 10.64
CA ALA A 280 20.90 11.64 9.42
C ALA A 280 22.09 12.58 9.71
N LEU A 281 21.99 13.41 10.76
CA LEU A 281 23.09 14.26 11.20
C LEU A 281 24.28 13.43 11.71
N ALA A 282 24.04 12.39 12.52
CA ALA A 282 25.10 11.49 12.98
C ALA A 282 25.80 10.80 11.81
N LEU A 283 25.05 10.28 10.83
CA LEU A 283 25.62 9.69 9.62
C LEU A 283 26.47 10.68 8.82
N LEU A 284 26.02 11.94 8.71
CA LEU A 284 26.78 12.99 8.04
C LEU A 284 28.08 13.32 8.78
N LEU A 285 28.04 13.40 10.12
CA LEU A 285 29.22 13.68 10.93
C LEU A 285 30.24 12.53 10.91
N PHE A 286 29.78 11.28 10.89
CA PHE A 286 30.64 10.10 10.84
C PHE A 286 31.27 9.89 9.46
N TYR A 287 30.45 9.85 8.41
CA TYR A 287 30.90 9.56 7.06
C TYR A 287 31.43 10.78 6.31
N GLY A 288 31.08 11.99 6.75
CA GLY A 288 31.55 13.23 6.14
C GLY A 288 33.08 13.27 6.03
N PRO A 289 33.83 13.06 7.13
CA PRO A 289 35.27 13.01 7.08
C PRO A 289 35.83 11.92 6.17
N ILE A 290 35.24 10.73 6.20
CA ILE A 290 35.66 9.60 5.38
C ILE A 290 35.48 9.91 3.89
N VAL A 291 34.34 10.47 3.51
CA VAL A 291 34.04 10.84 2.12
C VAL A 291 34.89 12.03 1.67
N TYR A 292 35.10 13.02 2.53
CA TYR A 292 35.81 14.24 2.19
C TYR A 292 37.33 14.02 2.12
N TRP A 293 37.95 13.51 3.20
CA TRP A 293 39.40 13.32 3.27
C TRP A 293 39.87 11.95 2.77
N GLY A 294 39.02 10.93 2.76
CA GLY A 294 39.42 9.57 2.35
C GLY A 294 40.13 8.79 3.44
N CYS A 295 39.87 9.11 4.70
CA CYS A 295 40.55 8.54 5.85
C CYS A 295 39.59 8.41 7.05
N VAL A 296 39.95 7.58 8.02
CA VAL A 296 39.20 7.41 9.28
C VAL A 296 39.88 8.24 10.38
N PRO A 297 39.22 9.27 10.94
CA PRO A 297 39.77 10.03 12.05
C PRO A 297 40.06 9.13 13.26
N ASN A 298 41.11 9.42 14.02
CA ASN A 298 41.33 8.82 15.32
C ASN A 298 40.35 9.39 16.37
N ALA A 299 40.35 8.81 17.58
CA ALA A 299 39.34 9.11 18.60
C ALA A 299 39.21 10.60 18.99
N ASP A 300 40.31 11.37 18.95
CA ASP A 300 40.31 12.82 19.24
C ASP A 300 40.29 13.68 17.97
N MET A 301 40.06 13.05 16.81
CA MET A 301 40.08 13.61 15.46
C MET A 301 41.33 14.45 15.15
N SER A 302 42.44 14.23 15.86
CA SER A 302 43.70 14.94 15.63
C SER A 302 44.47 14.41 14.43
N ARG A 303 44.27 13.13 14.09
CA ARG A 303 44.92 12.44 12.98
C ARG A 303 43.89 11.64 12.21
N CYS A 304 44.19 11.31 10.96
CA CYS A 304 43.30 10.54 10.12
C CYS A 304 44.05 9.43 9.39
N ALA A 305 43.60 8.19 9.56
CA ALA A 305 44.23 7.00 9.00
C ALA A 305 43.67 6.69 7.61
N ALA A 306 44.54 6.63 6.61
CA ALA A 306 44.20 6.20 5.25
C ALA A 306 44.78 4.80 4.98
N ARG A 307 44.09 4.01 4.16
CA ARG A 307 44.56 2.69 3.70
C ARG A 307 45.63 2.91 2.63
N LEU A 308 46.81 2.31 2.78
CA LEU A 308 47.77 2.22 1.68
C LEU A 308 47.23 1.25 0.65
N GLY A 309 47.19 1.69 -0.61
CA GLY A 309 46.89 0.79 -1.73
C GLY A 309 47.93 -0.32 -1.78
N VAL A 310 47.50 -1.53 -2.12
CA VAL A 310 48.41 -2.65 -2.41
C VAL A 310 49.23 -2.24 -3.62
N GLU A 311 50.52 -1.99 -3.43
CA GLU A 311 51.42 -1.75 -4.57
C GLU A 311 51.43 -3.01 -5.44
N ALA A 312 51.02 -2.84 -6.70
CA ALA A 312 50.94 -3.89 -7.69
C ALA A 312 52.35 -4.42 -8.01
N GLY A 313 52.86 -5.35 -7.20
CA GLY A 313 54.14 -6.02 -7.45
C GLY A 313 54.87 -6.62 -6.24
N GLY A 314 54.45 -6.35 -4.99
CA GLY A 314 55.11 -6.88 -3.78
C GLY A 314 54.39 -8.09 -3.17
N GLU A 315 55.15 -9.12 -2.76
CA GLU A 315 54.67 -10.28 -1.98
C GLU A 315 53.66 -9.87 -0.90
N ALA A 316 52.44 -10.43 -0.97
CA ALA A 316 51.37 -10.39 0.04
C ALA A 316 51.47 -9.18 1.01
N SER A 317 51.31 -7.97 0.47
CA SER A 317 51.43 -6.75 1.27
C SER A 317 50.33 -6.72 2.32
N LYS A 318 50.74 -6.74 3.59
CA LYS A 318 49.85 -6.51 4.72
C LYS A 318 49.17 -5.15 4.51
N GLU A 319 47.85 -5.10 4.67
CA GLU A 319 47.09 -3.85 4.67
C GLU A 319 47.71 -2.87 5.67
N ALA A 320 48.46 -1.91 5.16
CA ALA A 320 49.13 -0.92 5.97
C ALA A 320 48.25 0.34 6.04
N TRP A 321 48.17 0.92 7.23
CA TRP A 321 47.48 2.19 7.47
C TRP A 321 48.52 3.26 7.75
N ILE A 322 48.31 4.45 7.19
CA ILE A 322 49.18 5.62 7.41
C ILE A 322 48.37 6.82 7.86
N TRP A 323 48.99 7.66 8.69
CA TRP A 323 48.43 8.94 9.09
C TRP A 323 48.61 9.97 7.97
N GLN A 324 47.53 10.62 7.56
CA GLN A 324 47.52 11.55 6.44
C GLN A 324 47.91 12.96 6.90
N ALA A 325 49.12 13.42 6.56
CA ALA A 325 49.60 14.75 6.93
C ALA A 325 48.72 15.90 6.40
N GLN A 326 48.09 15.73 5.23
CA GLN A 326 47.18 16.74 4.66
C GLN A 326 45.97 17.01 5.55
N TYR A 327 45.45 15.98 6.24
CA TYR A 327 44.35 16.15 7.18
C TYR A 327 44.76 17.06 8.35
N GLU A 328 45.97 16.88 8.88
CA GLU A 328 46.49 17.70 9.96
C GLU A 328 46.64 19.17 9.52
N LEU A 329 47.14 19.41 8.29
CA LEU A 329 47.25 20.75 7.71
C LEU A 329 45.89 21.42 7.46
N ASP A 330 44.91 20.68 6.92
CA ASP A 330 43.55 21.19 6.70
C ASP A 330 42.89 21.56 8.03
N LEU A 331 43.16 20.75 9.06
CA LEU A 331 42.65 20.95 10.40
C LEU A 331 43.28 22.16 11.07
N GLU A 332 44.60 22.40 10.90
CA GLU A 332 45.28 23.62 11.35
C GLU A 332 44.73 24.90 10.73
N ARG A 333 44.23 24.82 9.49
CA ARG A 333 43.59 25.95 8.78
C ARG A 333 42.12 26.15 9.17
N ALA A 334 41.52 25.20 9.90
CA ALA A 334 40.12 25.29 10.26
C ALA A 334 39.86 26.42 11.28
N PRO A 335 38.62 26.94 11.36
CA PRO A 335 38.28 27.95 12.36
C PRO A 335 38.60 27.48 13.79
N THR A 336 39.10 28.38 14.64
CA THR A 336 39.49 28.10 16.04
C THR A 336 38.40 27.41 16.87
N GLY A 337 37.12 27.63 16.52
CA GLY A 337 35.98 26.93 17.11
C GLY A 337 35.99 25.42 16.87
N LEU A 338 36.42 24.96 15.69
CA LEU A 338 36.48 23.53 15.34
C LEU A 338 37.50 22.80 16.23
N HIS A 339 38.66 23.43 16.50
CA HIS A 339 39.68 22.86 17.38
C HIS A 339 39.17 22.58 18.80
N LYS A 340 38.28 23.44 19.32
CA LYS A 340 37.70 23.27 20.66
C LYS A 340 36.71 22.12 20.76
N VAL A 341 35.95 21.86 19.68
CA VAL A 341 34.94 20.78 19.65
C VAL A 341 35.50 19.44 19.18
N ARG A 342 36.63 19.46 18.48
CA ARG A 342 37.31 18.30 17.91
C ARG A 342 37.48 17.10 18.84
N PRO A 343 38.07 17.23 20.06
CA PRO A 343 38.27 16.07 20.94
C PRO A 343 36.95 15.42 21.41
N PHE A 344 35.82 16.12 21.21
CA PHE A 344 34.49 15.62 21.54
C PHE A 344 33.73 15.10 20.32
N GLY A 345 34.32 15.04 19.13
CA GLY A 345 33.59 14.71 17.90
C GLY A 345 32.79 13.40 17.97
N TYR A 346 33.43 12.28 18.32
CA TYR A 346 32.74 11.00 18.48
C TYR A 346 31.78 10.99 19.69
N ALA A 347 32.07 11.75 20.75
CA ALA A 347 31.16 11.88 21.89
C ALA A 347 29.88 12.65 21.51
N ILE A 348 30.00 13.71 20.70
CA ILE A 348 28.88 14.47 20.11
C ILE A 348 28.07 13.56 19.20
N GLU A 349 28.72 12.79 18.33
CA GLU A 349 28.05 11.84 17.45
C GLU A 349 27.26 10.78 18.25
N ALA A 350 27.90 10.16 19.24
CA ALA A 350 27.25 9.21 20.14
C ALA A 350 26.06 9.85 20.86
N ALA A 351 26.20 11.09 21.34
CA ALA A 351 25.10 11.84 21.95
C ALA A 351 23.94 12.08 20.96
N ILE A 352 24.23 12.41 19.70
CA ILE A 352 23.20 12.57 18.65
C ILE A 352 22.48 11.25 18.37
N VAL A 353 23.21 10.13 18.31
CA VAL A 353 22.62 8.79 18.16
C VAL A 353 21.74 8.45 19.37
N LEU A 354 22.19 8.76 20.59
CA LEU A 354 21.38 8.59 21.80
C LEU A 354 20.12 9.45 21.77
N VAL A 355 20.18 10.69 21.26
CA VAL A 355 19.00 11.53 21.05
C VAL A 355 18.06 10.91 20.00
N ALA A 356 18.59 10.36 18.90
CA ALA A 356 17.79 9.64 17.91
C ALA A 356 17.08 8.42 18.52
N LEU A 357 17.78 7.63 19.33
CA LEU A 357 17.22 6.47 20.03
C LEU A 357 16.20 6.88 21.09
N ALA A 358 16.48 7.92 21.88
CA ALA A 358 15.60 8.46 22.90
C ALA A 358 14.31 9.01 22.29
N THR A 359 14.40 9.81 21.22
CA THR A 359 13.24 10.32 20.48
C THR A 359 12.45 9.20 19.83
N TRP A 360 13.11 8.20 19.23
CA TRP A 360 12.44 7.02 18.69
C TRP A 360 11.68 6.23 19.76
N ARG A 361 12.31 6.01 20.92
CA ARG A 361 11.70 5.32 22.05
C ARG A 361 10.54 6.12 22.65
N ALA A 362 10.68 7.45 22.77
CA ALA A 362 9.61 8.34 23.20
C ALA A 362 8.42 8.29 22.23
N VAL A 363 8.68 8.41 20.93
CA VAL A 363 7.66 8.30 19.87
C VAL A 363 6.98 6.93 19.88
N ARG A 364 7.70 5.83 20.17
CA ARG A 364 7.10 4.50 20.31
C ARG A 364 6.28 4.32 21.58
N ARG A 365 6.68 4.95 22.69
CA ARG A 365 5.98 4.89 23.98
C ARG A 365 4.74 5.76 24.02
N CYS A 366 4.77 6.91 23.36
CA CYS A 366 3.59 7.71 23.07
C CYS A 366 2.72 6.88 22.12
N ARG A 367 1.81 6.05 22.66
CA ARG A 367 0.86 5.26 21.86
C ARG A 367 -0.03 6.23 21.08
N PHE A 368 0.41 6.62 19.89
CA PHE A 368 -0.34 7.49 19.02
C PHE A 368 -1.52 6.70 18.46
N TYR A 369 -2.72 7.28 18.58
CA TYR A 369 -3.88 6.69 17.94
C TYR A 369 -3.63 6.52 16.42
N GLY A 370 -3.63 5.28 15.95
CA GLY A 370 -3.26 4.88 14.58
C GLY A 370 -4.35 5.08 13.53
N GLY A 371 -5.48 5.68 13.92
CA GLY A 371 -6.70 5.89 13.15
C GLY A 371 -6.49 6.23 11.67
N ARG A 372 -6.89 5.36 10.75
CA ARG A 372 -6.78 5.58 9.29
C ARG A 372 -7.66 4.67 8.44
N LEU A 373 -7.88 5.06 7.18
CA LEU A 373 -8.29 4.16 6.11
C LEU A 373 -7.01 3.61 5.43
N LEU A 374 -6.83 2.30 5.42
CA LEU A 374 -5.79 1.58 4.68
C LEU A 374 -6.36 1.07 3.35
N VAL A 375 -5.88 1.62 2.24
CA VAL A 375 -6.27 1.19 0.89
C VAL A 375 -5.26 0.17 0.38
N VAL A 376 -5.71 -0.97 -0.11
CA VAL A 376 -4.85 -2.06 -0.59
C VAL A 376 -4.90 -2.17 -2.12
N PRO A 377 -3.89 -1.62 -2.84
CA PRO A 377 -3.69 -1.93 -4.26
C PRO A 377 -3.32 -3.41 -4.42
N ASN A 378 -3.79 -4.02 -5.49
CA ASN A 378 -3.47 -5.41 -5.85
C ASN A 378 -3.19 -5.49 -7.36
N ARG A 379 -2.86 -6.68 -7.85
CA ARG A 379 -2.40 -6.88 -9.24
C ARG A 379 -3.53 -7.32 -10.16
N GLU A 380 -4.56 -7.92 -9.59
CA GLU A 380 -5.68 -8.51 -10.29
C GLU A 380 -6.67 -7.43 -10.73
N THR A 381 -6.82 -6.36 -9.95
CA THR A 381 -7.73 -5.26 -10.25
C THR A 381 -7.14 -3.91 -9.87
N GLU A 382 -7.08 -3.01 -10.85
CA GLU A 382 -6.66 -1.63 -10.63
C GLU A 382 -7.52 -0.97 -9.55
N LEU A 383 -6.92 -0.14 -8.69
CA LEU A 383 -7.66 0.54 -7.63
C LEU A 383 -8.78 1.43 -8.17
N CYS A 384 -8.54 2.05 -9.32
CA CYS A 384 -9.52 2.89 -9.99
C CYS A 384 -10.68 2.12 -10.60
N GLY A 385 -10.50 0.83 -10.91
CA GLY A 385 -11.57 -0.03 -11.40
C GLY A 385 -12.54 -0.49 -10.30
N ARG A 386 -12.32 -0.09 -9.04
CA ARG A 386 -13.04 -0.58 -7.86
C ARG A 386 -13.88 0.52 -7.22
N LEU A 387 -15.14 0.64 -7.64
CA LEU A 387 -15.99 1.76 -7.22
C LEU A 387 -16.18 1.84 -5.70
N TRP A 388 -16.37 0.71 -5.00
CA TRP A 388 -16.40 0.67 -3.53
C TRP A 388 -15.11 1.21 -2.89
N CYS A 389 -13.94 0.91 -3.44
CA CYS A 389 -12.67 1.44 -2.92
C CYS A 389 -12.58 2.96 -3.10
N LEU A 390 -13.01 3.47 -4.24
CA LEU A 390 -13.06 4.92 -4.51
C LEU A 390 -14.01 5.61 -3.54
N TYR A 391 -15.17 5.00 -3.31
CA TYR A 391 -16.16 5.44 -2.35
C TYR A 391 -15.59 5.50 -0.92
N HIS A 392 -14.91 4.46 -0.44
CA HIS A 392 -14.28 4.47 0.88
C HIS A 392 -13.23 5.59 1.01
N ILE A 393 -12.39 5.79 -0.01
CA ILE A 393 -11.40 6.89 -0.03
C ILE A 393 -12.09 8.24 0.12
N PHE A 394 -13.19 8.44 -0.61
CA PHE A 394 -13.97 9.67 -0.54
C PHE A 394 -14.56 9.88 0.85
N THR A 395 -15.25 8.88 1.36
CA THR A 395 -15.94 8.91 2.64
C THR A 395 -14.97 9.14 3.79
N ALA A 396 -13.80 8.49 3.79
CA ALA A 396 -12.75 8.75 4.76
C ALA A 396 -12.23 10.20 4.70
N ARG A 397 -12.05 10.74 3.49
CA ARG A 397 -11.63 12.15 3.30
C ARG A 397 -12.68 13.14 3.81
N SER A 398 -13.96 12.90 3.53
CA SER A 398 -15.07 13.68 4.06
C SER A 398 -15.13 13.62 5.59
N CYS A 399 -14.82 12.46 6.17
CA CYS A 399 -14.67 12.28 7.61
C CYS A 399 -13.36 12.84 8.19
N LYS A 400 -12.49 13.46 7.39
CA LYS A 400 -11.13 13.89 7.80
C LYS A 400 -10.30 12.75 8.41
N VAL A 401 -10.61 11.50 8.05
CA VAL A 401 -9.83 10.31 8.39
C VAL A 401 -8.67 10.22 7.40
N PRO A 402 -7.43 10.07 7.86
CA PRO A 402 -6.30 9.97 6.95
C PRO A 402 -6.38 8.69 6.11
N VAL A 403 -6.13 8.86 4.81
CA VAL A 403 -6.06 7.74 3.86
C VAL A 403 -4.60 7.38 3.63
N VAL A 404 -4.25 6.14 3.89
CA VAL A 404 -2.91 5.56 3.72
C VAL A 404 -3.02 4.41 2.73
N VAL A 405 -2.11 4.37 1.76
CA VAL A 405 -2.02 3.25 0.82
C VAL A 405 -1.08 2.21 1.40
N ALA A 406 -1.48 0.95 1.34
CA ALA A 406 -0.69 -0.18 1.83
C ALA A 406 0.70 -0.24 1.16
N ARG A 407 1.67 -0.79 1.89
CA ARG A 407 3.05 -0.95 1.44
C ARG A 407 3.13 -2.08 0.42
N THR A 408 2.72 -1.79 -0.80
CA THR A 408 2.80 -2.69 -1.95
C THR A 408 3.41 -1.96 -3.13
N LEU A 409 3.92 -2.71 -4.10
CA LEU A 409 4.33 -2.19 -5.40
C LEU A 409 3.24 -2.37 -6.47
N ALA A 410 2.10 -2.95 -6.10
CA ALA A 410 0.96 -3.13 -7.00
C ALA A 410 0.48 -1.80 -7.56
N ARG A 411 0.06 -1.81 -8.83
CA ARG A 411 -0.34 -0.59 -9.54
C ARG A 411 -1.72 -0.15 -9.07
N ALA A 412 -1.88 1.14 -8.83
CA ALA A 412 -3.20 1.71 -8.58
C ALA A 412 -4.04 1.91 -9.85
N GLY A 413 -3.42 1.81 -11.03
CA GLY A 413 -4.08 1.97 -12.33
C GLY A 413 -4.17 3.39 -12.87
N LYS A 414 -4.79 3.53 -14.05
CA LYS A 414 -5.25 4.82 -14.58
C LYS A 414 -6.64 5.08 -14.00
N PHE A 415 -6.92 6.34 -13.64
CA PHE A 415 -8.19 6.67 -13.01
C PHE A 415 -9.23 7.05 -14.05
N SER A 416 -10.32 6.30 -14.08
CA SER A 416 -11.57 6.64 -14.76
C SER A 416 -12.72 6.16 -13.89
N LEU A 417 -13.63 7.06 -13.51
CA LEU A 417 -14.80 6.68 -12.74
C LEU A 417 -15.80 5.88 -13.59
N GLN A 418 -15.82 6.14 -14.90
CA GLN A 418 -16.69 5.42 -15.84
C GLN A 418 -16.30 3.94 -15.95
N ASP A 419 -15.01 3.65 -15.84
CA ASP A 419 -14.46 2.29 -15.88
C ASP A 419 -14.51 1.59 -14.52
N ALA A 420 -14.92 2.30 -13.45
CA ALA A 420 -15.04 1.72 -12.13
C ALA A 420 -16.26 0.79 -12.06
N MET A 421 -16.02 -0.46 -11.67
CA MET A 421 -17.05 -1.49 -11.62
C MET A 421 -17.37 -1.90 -10.16
N CYS A 422 -18.60 -2.36 -9.98
CA CYS A 422 -19.06 -3.15 -8.85
C CYS A 422 -19.54 -4.50 -9.37
N THR A 423 -19.45 -5.55 -8.55
CA THR A 423 -20.02 -6.86 -8.90
C THR A 423 -21.54 -6.76 -9.11
N ASN A 424 -22.21 -5.93 -8.31
CA ASN A 424 -23.63 -5.65 -8.43
C ASN A 424 -23.86 -4.35 -9.23
N PRO A 425 -24.54 -4.38 -10.39
CA PRO A 425 -24.87 -3.19 -11.18
C PRO A 425 -25.69 -2.15 -10.41
N HIS A 426 -26.63 -2.60 -9.55
CA HIS A 426 -27.43 -1.70 -8.74
C HIS A 426 -26.57 -0.92 -7.73
N ASP A 427 -25.56 -1.56 -7.13
CA ASP A 427 -24.61 -0.86 -6.26
C ASP A 427 -23.80 0.17 -7.04
N ARG A 428 -23.46 -0.12 -8.30
CA ARG A 428 -22.77 0.85 -9.15
C ARG A 428 -23.62 2.10 -9.34
N ASP A 429 -24.86 1.95 -9.77
CA ASP A 429 -25.74 3.08 -10.06
C ASP A 429 -26.03 3.89 -8.79
N ARG A 430 -26.27 3.21 -7.66
CA ARG A 430 -26.42 3.84 -6.35
C ARG A 430 -25.19 4.66 -5.97
N LEU A 431 -24.01 4.05 -5.97
CA LEU A 431 -22.77 4.71 -5.52
C LEU A 431 -22.36 5.85 -6.46
N VAL A 432 -22.56 5.70 -7.77
CA VAL A 432 -22.30 6.78 -8.73
C VAL A 432 -23.22 7.96 -8.45
N ARG A 433 -24.53 7.72 -8.29
CA ARG A 433 -25.52 8.77 -7.96
C ARG A 433 -25.13 9.50 -6.67
N GLU A 434 -24.81 8.77 -5.60
CA GLU A 434 -24.38 9.36 -4.33
C GLU A 434 -23.09 10.19 -4.49
N LEU A 435 -22.13 9.73 -5.28
CA LEU A 435 -20.89 10.46 -5.53
C LEU A 435 -21.13 11.73 -6.34
N GLU A 436 -22.12 11.74 -7.23
CA GLU A 436 -22.54 12.89 -8.03
C GLU A 436 -23.31 13.92 -7.21
N GLU A 437 -24.21 13.48 -6.32
CA GLU A 437 -25.02 14.34 -5.45
C GLU A 437 -24.20 15.08 -4.39
N ARG A 438 -23.05 14.55 -3.99
CA ARG A 438 -22.23 15.17 -2.94
C ARG A 438 -21.57 16.49 -3.39
N PRO A 439 -21.38 17.48 -2.48
CA PRO A 439 -20.83 18.80 -2.83
C PRO A 439 -19.47 18.78 -3.56
N GLY A 440 -19.49 19.05 -4.86
CA GLY A 440 -18.33 19.05 -5.76
C GLY A 440 -18.12 17.77 -6.56
N GLY A 441 -19.03 16.80 -6.41
CA GLY A 441 -19.22 15.64 -7.26
C GLY A 441 -17.99 14.78 -7.49
N THR A 442 -18.03 14.08 -8.62
CA THR A 442 -16.99 13.16 -9.10
C THR A 442 -15.63 13.86 -9.28
N ARG A 443 -15.59 15.14 -9.64
CA ARG A 443 -14.33 15.91 -9.83
C ARG A 443 -13.52 16.00 -8.54
N LYS A 444 -14.13 16.32 -7.39
CA LYS A 444 -13.42 16.39 -6.10
C LYS A 444 -12.92 15.02 -5.67
N LEU A 445 -13.71 13.97 -5.92
CA LEU A 445 -13.31 12.57 -5.71
C LEU A 445 -12.04 12.25 -6.51
N VAL A 446 -12.08 12.47 -7.83
CA VAL A 446 -10.95 12.22 -8.74
C VAL A 446 -9.68 12.89 -8.22
N ALA A 447 -9.78 14.17 -7.85
CA ALA A 447 -8.66 14.95 -7.34
C ALA A 447 -8.16 14.42 -5.97
N ALA A 448 -9.05 13.97 -5.09
CA ALA A 448 -8.68 13.38 -3.80
C ALA A 448 -7.95 12.04 -3.96
N VAL A 449 -8.45 11.18 -4.85
CA VAL A 449 -7.82 9.89 -5.18
C VAL A 449 -6.45 10.13 -5.81
N HIS A 450 -6.36 10.98 -6.83
CA HIS A 450 -5.07 11.32 -7.47
C HIS A 450 -4.05 11.87 -6.48
N ARG A 451 -4.45 12.79 -5.58
CA ARG A 451 -3.54 13.30 -4.54
C ARG A 451 -3.06 12.19 -3.60
N THR A 452 -3.95 11.27 -3.22
CA THR A 452 -3.61 10.13 -2.36
C THR A 452 -2.60 9.21 -3.06
N LEU A 453 -2.86 8.84 -4.31
CA LEU A 453 -1.98 7.98 -5.09
C LEU A 453 -0.66 8.64 -5.45
N ARG A 454 -0.66 9.94 -5.76
CA ARG A 454 0.57 10.71 -5.98
C ARG A 454 1.43 10.74 -4.71
N ARG A 455 0.83 11.02 -3.55
CA ARG A 455 1.55 11.01 -2.26
C ARG A 455 2.15 9.64 -1.95
N TRP A 456 1.41 8.56 -2.21
CA TRP A 456 1.92 7.20 -2.05
C TRP A 456 3.08 6.88 -3.00
N ARG A 457 2.95 7.23 -4.29
CA ARG A 457 4.05 7.07 -5.27
C ARG A 457 5.31 7.81 -4.83
N TRP A 458 5.15 9.03 -4.31
CA TRP A 458 6.26 9.80 -3.74
C TRP A 458 6.81 9.13 -2.49
N SER A 459 5.98 8.66 -1.56
CA SER A 459 6.49 8.00 -0.35
C SER A 459 7.29 6.74 -0.65
N LEU A 460 6.85 5.97 -1.65
CA LEU A 460 7.56 4.78 -2.09
C LEU A 460 8.89 5.14 -2.76
N GLY A 461 8.89 6.11 -3.67
CA GLY A 461 10.10 6.63 -4.31
C GLY A 461 11.09 7.21 -3.29
N LEU A 462 10.60 7.96 -2.30
CA LEU A 462 11.41 8.49 -1.20
C LEU A 462 11.98 7.36 -0.32
N ALA A 463 11.25 6.28 -0.07
CA ALA A 463 11.77 5.14 0.68
C ALA A 463 12.93 4.47 -0.06
N VAL A 464 12.79 4.23 -1.37
CA VAL A 464 13.87 3.71 -2.21
C VAL A 464 15.06 4.68 -2.23
N LEU A 465 14.80 5.97 -2.45
CA LEU A 465 15.84 7.00 -2.48
C LEU A 465 16.61 7.06 -1.16
N ARG A 466 15.93 6.94 -0.01
CA ARG A 466 16.60 6.93 1.31
C ARG A 466 17.56 5.76 1.46
N TRP A 467 17.16 4.56 1.06
CA TRP A 467 18.05 3.40 1.07
C TRP A 467 19.19 3.54 0.06
N ALA A 468 18.91 4.08 -1.12
CA ALA A 468 19.90 4.33 -2.15
C ALA A 468 20.93 5.38 -1.71
N LEU A 469 20.49 6.44 -1.01
CA LEU A 469 21.37 7.46 -0.43
C LEU A 469 22.26 6.88 0.66
N LEU A 470 21.72 6.03 1.54
CA LEU A 470 22.53 5.33 2.54
C LEU A 470 23.58 4.44 1.88
N ALA A 471 23.17 3.63 0.90
CA ALA A 471 24.10 2.80 0.13
C ALA A 471 25.15 3.64 -0.62
N ALA A 472 24.75 4.78 -1.19
CA ALA A 472 25.65 5.70 -1.86
C ALA A 472 26.68 6.28 -0.89
N VAL A 473 26.28 6.72 0.31
CA VAL A 473 27.22 7.21 1.34
C VAL A 473 28.21 6.12 1.73
N LEU A 474 27.74 4.90 2.00
CA LEU A 474 28.61 3.77 2.35
C LEU A 474 29.60 3.45 1.22
N ARG A 475 29.14 3.43 -0.03
CA ARG A 475 30.00 3.16 -1.19
C ARG A 475 30.97 4.28 -1.50
N SER A 476 30.55 5.53 -1.38
CA SER A 476 31.45 6.68 -1.49
C SER A 476 32.52 6.65 -0.40
N ALA A 477 32.16 6.31 0.83
CA ALA A 477 33.11 6.21 1.95
C ALA A 477 34.13 5.09 1.72
N ASP A 478 33.66 3.90 1.35
CA ASP A 478 34.50 2.73 1.00
C ASP A 478 35.50 3.05 -0.13
N LEU A 479 35.01 3.61 -1.24
CA LEU A 479 35.84 4.04 -2.36
C LEU A 479 36.86 5.11 -1.94
N ARG A 480 36.46 6.05 -1.07
CA ARG A 480 37.34 7.12 -0.60
C ARG A 480 38.44 6.60 0.32
N LEU A 481 38.15 5.60 1.16
CA LEU A 481 39.15 4.92 1.97
C LEU A 481 40.16 4.15 1.10
N ALA A 482 39.71 3.52 0.03
CA ALA A 482 40.59 2.82 -0.91
C ALA A 482 41.49 3.76 -1.73
N THR A 483 41.12 5.04 -1.86
CA THR A 483 41.80 6.02 -2.73
C THR A 483 42.53 7.14 -1.97
N GLY A 484 42.49 7.16 -0.63
CA GLY A 484 43.04 8.23 0.22
C GLY A 484 44.57 8.30 0.32
N GLY A 485 45.32 7.47 -0.42
CA GLY A 485 46.78 7.38 -0.32
C GLY A 485 47.56 8.64 -0.76
N PRO A 486 48.82 8.80 -0.31
CA PRO A 486 49.65 10.01 -0.44
C PRO A 486 50.01 10.39 -1.87
N HIS A 487 49.95 9.44 -2.82
CA HIS A 487 50.32 9.67 -4.22
C HIS A 487 49.44 10.71 -4.95
N TRP A 488 48.28 11.06 -4.40
CA TRP A 488 47.36 12.03 -5.01
C TRP A 488 47.31 13.39 -4.31
N GLY A 489 48.06 13.58 -3.23
CA GLY A 489 48.18 14.85 -2.50
C GLY A 489 49.39 15.71 -2.89
N ALA A 490 50.29 15.20 -3.75
CA ALA A 490 51.58 15.84 -4.00
C ALA A 490 51.50 17.15 -4.83
N ALA A 491 50.42 17.37 -5.57
CA ALA A 491 50.11 18.69 -6.10
C ALA A 491 49.08 19.35 -5.16
N ALA A 492 49.58 20.01 -4.10
CA ALA A 492 48.79 20.68 -3.07
C ALA A 492 47.74 21.69 -3.61
N ASP A 493 47.80 22.04 -4.90
CA ASP A 493 46.91 23.00 -5.54
C ASP A 493 45.65 22.40 -6.20
N GLN A 494 45.44 21.07 -6.22
CA GLN A 494 44.32 20.47 -6.98
C GLN A 494 43.54 19.31 -6.30
N PRO A 495 42.72 19.59 -5.26
CA PRO A 495 42.03 18.59 -4.42
C PRO A 495 40.80 17.86 -5.03
N THR A 496 40.71 17.72 -6.35
CA THR A 496 39.40 17.44 -7.02
C THR A 496 39.12 16.03 -7.56
N PRO A 497 40.10 15.22 -8.01
CA PRO A 497 39.80 13.91 -8.59
C PRO A 497 39.08 12.93 -7.64
N PRO A 498 39.44 12.83 -6.34
CA PRO A 498 38.86 11.80 -5.48
C PRO A 498 37.41 12.09 -5.07
N LEU A 499 37.04 13.34 -4.84
CA LEU A 499 35.65 13.72 -4.57
C LEU A 499 34.74 13.38 -5.77
N LEU A 500 35.24 13.59 -6.99
CA LEU A 500 34.50 13.25 -8.20
C LEU A 500 34.31 11.74 -8.37
N SER A 501 35.28 10.92 -7.96
CA SER A 501 35.10 9.45 -7.93
C SER A 501 33.99 9.03 -6.96
N ALA A 502 33.94 9.63 -5.76
CA ALA A 502 32.88 9.40 -4.80
C ALA A 502 31.50 9.85 -5.33
N LEU A 503 31.44 10.97 -6.03
CA LEU A 503 30.23 11.44 -6.72
C LEU A 503 29.82 10.48 -7.85
N GLY A 504 30.78 9.94 -8.59
CA GLY A 504 30.57 8.88 -9.58
C GLY A 504 29.95 7.65 -8.94
N ALA A 505 30.51 7.18 -7.82
CA ALA A 505 30.00 6.01 -7.10
C ALA A 505 28.59 6.24 -6.54
N ALA A 506 28.32 7.42 -5.98
CA ALA A 506 27.00 7.81 -5.55
C ALA A 506 26.01 7.81 -6.72
N ALA A 507 26.39 8.39 -7.87
CA ALA A 507 25.57 8.42 -9.07
C ALA A 507 25.28 7.01 -9.60
N GLY A 508 26.27 6.11 -9.62
CA GLY A 508 26.10 4.74 -10.09
C GLY A 508 25.22 3.90 -9.17
N THR A 509 25.33 4.11 -7.86
CA THR A 509 24.46 3.48 -6.84
C THR A 509 23.01 3.97 -6.99
N LEU A 510 22.81 5.29 -7.14
CA LEU A 510 21.48 5.87 -7.36
C LEU A 510 20.86 5.39 -8.67
N LEU A 511 21.63 5.34 -9.76
CA LEU A 511 21.17 4.85 -11.06
C LEU A 511 20.75 3.38 -10.98
N SER A 512 21.55 2.54 -10.30
CA SER A 512 21.22 1.13 -10.05
C SER A 512 19.91 0.99 -9.26
N ALA A 513 19.76 1.75 -8.17
CA ALA A 513 18.53 1.74 -7.37
C ALA A 513 17.30 2.20 -8.18
N LEU A 514 17.44 3.24 -9.02
CA LEU A 514 16.38 3.73 -9.89
C LEU A 514 16.01 2.71 -10.98
N ALA A 515 16.99 2.01 -11.56
CA ALA A 515 16.76 0.94 -12.52
C ALA A 515 15.99 -0.22 -11.89
N ILE A 516 16.44 -0.71 -10.73
CA ILE A 516 15.78 -1.78 -9.96
C ILE A 516 14.36 -1.36 -9.58
N TYR A 517 14.19 -0.14 -9.07
CA TYR A 517 12.86 0.40 -8.75
C TYR A 517 11.97 0.52 -9.99
N GLY A 518 12.53 0.94 -11.13
CA GLY A 518 11.82 1.00 -12.39
C GLY A 518 11.29 -0.37 -12.83
N VAL A 519 12.12 -1.41 -12.75
CA VAL A 519 11.74 -2.80 -13.05
C VAL A 519 10.68 -3.30 -12.07
N ALA A 520 10.90 -3.12 -10.76
CA ALA A 520 9.97 -3.54 -9.73
C ALA A 520 8.62 -2.82 -9.87
N ARG A 521 8.61 -1.52 -10.18
CA ARG A 521 7.39 -0.74 -10.39
C ARG A 521 6.67 -1.13 -11.67
N ARG A 522 7.39 -1.31 -12.78
CA ARG A 522 6.78 -1.75 -14.06
C ARG A 522 6.15 -3.13 -13.93
N SER A 523 6.68 -3.98 -13.06
CA SER A 523 6.14 -5.32 -12.81
C SER A 523 5.13 -5.39 -11.67
N GLY A 524 4.72 -4.26 -11.09
CA GLY A 524 3.81 -4.24 -9.94
C GLY A 524 4.39 -4.96 -8.71
N GLY A 525 5.71 -5.07 -8.60
CA GLY A 525 6.45 -5.78 -7.55
C GLY A 525 6.67 -7.26 -7.77
N ARG A 526 6.29 -7.81 -8.93
CA ARG A 526 6.58 -9.20 -9.32
C ARG A 526 7.43 -9.16 -10.59
N PRO A 527 8.71 -8.72 -10.50
CA PRO A 527 9.57 -8.64 -11.67
C PRO A 527 9.64 -10.01 -12.34
N ARG A 528 9.29 -10.05 -13.64
CA ARG A 528 9.53 -11.25 -14.45
C ARG A 528 11.04 -11.47 -14.48
N TRP A 529 11.46 -12.74 -14.41
CA TRP A 529 12.87 -13.10 -14.35
C TRP A 529 13.68 -12.49 -15.51
N TRP A 530 13.14 -12.50 -16.72
CA TRP A 530 13.82 -11.90 -17.88
C TRP A 530 13.96 -10.38 -17.77
N ALA A 531 13.01 -9.68 -17.14
CA ALA A 531 13.02 -8.22 -17.08
C ALA A 531 14.10 -7.72 -16.12
N ALA A 532 14.27 -8.42 -15.00
CA ALA A 532 15.34 -8.11 -14.07
C ALA A 532 16.68 -8.70 -14.51
N GLY A 533 16.70 -9.84 -15.22
CA GLY A 533 17.89 -10.34 -15.92
C GLY A 533 18.40 -9.35 -16.97
N LEU A 534 17.51 -8.81 -17.81
CA LEU A 534 17.85 -7.76 -18.77
C LEU A 534 18.39 -6.51 -18.07
N CYS A 535 17.76 -6.07 -16.98
CA CYS A 535 18.26 -4.94 -16.20
C CYS A 535 19.66 -5.21 -15.62
N ALA A 536 19.93 -6.44 -15.17
CA ALA A 536 21.22 -6.84 -14.65
C ALA A 536 22.28 -6.79 -15.76
N VAL A 537 21.98 -7.38 -16.93
CA VAL A 537 22.85 -7.34 -18.12
C VAL A 537 23.13 -5.91 -18.57
N VAL A 538 22.13 -5.02 -18.57
CA VAL A 538 22.33 -3.61 -18.93
C VAL A 538 23.26 -2.91 -17.94
N LEU A 539 23.05 -3.07 -16.63
CA LEU A 539 23.91 -2.45 -15.61
C LEU A 539 25.35 -2.99 -15.70
N LEU A 540 25.52 -4.31 -15.85
CA LEU A 540 26.82 -4.96 -16.01
C LEU A 540 27.51 -4.53 -17.30
N GLY A 541 26.79 -4.51 -18.41
CA GLY A 541 27.30 -4.12 -19.73
C GLY A 541 27.71 -2.66 -19.77
N LEU A 542 26.93 -1.75 -19.16
CA LEU A 542 27.31 -0.34 -19.03
C LEU A 542 28.56 -0.16 -18.18
N GLY A 543 28.64 -0.83 -17.02
CA GLY A 543 29.82 -0.76 -16.15
C GLY A 543 31.08 -1.33 -16.83
N ALA A 544 31.01 -2.57 -17.30
CA ALA A 544 32.13 -3.27 -17.93
C ALA A 544 32.56 -2.61 -19.25
N GLY A 545 31.61 -2.25 -20.10
CA GLY A 545 31.88 -1.56 -21.38
C GLY A 545 32.58 -0.21 -21.17
N THR A 546 32.17 0.53 -20.13
CA THR A 546 32.83 1.78 -19.75
C THR A 546 34.28 1.54 -19.33
N LEU A 547 34.55 0.56 -18.45
CA LEU A 547 35.92 0.25 -18.03
C LEU A 547 36.79 -0.22 -19.21
N VAL A 548 36.26 -1.08 -20.08
CA VAL A 548 36.97 -1.54 -21.29
C VAL A 548 37.30 -0.37 -22.22
N LEU A 549 36.37 0.57 -22.40
CA LEU A 549 36.60 1.77 -23.20
C LEU A 549 37.72 2.62 -22.59
N LEU A 550 37.72 2.85 -21.26
CA LEU A 550 38.78 3.61 -20.59
C LEU A 550 40.15 2.93 -20.73
N VAL A 551 40.23 1.61 -20.65
CA VAL A 551 41.47 0.84 -20.91
C VAL A 551 41.92 1.00 -22.36
N ARG A 552 40.99 0.93 -23.33
CA ARG A 552 41.29 1.08 -24.77
C ARG A 552 41.80 2.48 -25.12
N LEU A 553 41.28 3.49 -24.45
CA LEU A 553 41.71 4.89 -24.59
C LEU A 553 43.00 5.20 -23.82
N GLY A 554 43.61 4.21 -23.14
CA GLY A 554 44.86 4.39 -22.39
C GLY A 554 44.71 5.17 -21.09
N MET A 555 43.47 5.45 -20.65
CA MET A 555 43.19 6.17 -19.41
C MET A 555 43.27 5.28 -18.17
N LEU A 556 43.12 3.97 -18.34
CA LEU A 556 43.39 2.96 -17.32
C LEU A 556 44.55 2.07 -17.79
N ARG A 557 45.43 1.67 -16.85
CA ARG A 557 46.49 0.69 -17.11
C ARG A 557 45.88 -0.60 -17.64
N ARG A 558 46.53 -1.23 -18.61
CA ARG A 558 46.12 -2.55 -19.09
C ARG A 558 46.29 -3.54 -17.95
N ILE A 559 45.16 -4.07 -17.49
CA ILE A 559 45.13 -5.17 -16.55
C ILE A 559 45.29 -6.45 -17.35
N SER A 560 46.19 -7.33 -16.93
CA SER A 560 46.31 -8.65 -17.52
C SER A 560 45.04 -9.43 -17.19
N LEU A 561 44.14 -9.59 -18.16
CA LEU A 561 42.93 -10.43 -17.98
C LEU A 561 43.26 -11.93 -17.86
N ILE A 562 44.54 -12.29 -17.86
CA ILE A 562 45.00 -13.69 -17.82
C ILE A 562 44.76 -14.28 -16.42
N ALA A 563 44.82 -13.48 -15.35
CA ALA A 563 44.52 -13.92 -13.99
C ALA A 563 43.17 -13.35 -13.53
N TRP A 564 42.20 -14.21 -13.25
CA TRP A 564 40.89 -13.78 -12.75
C TRP A 564 40.99 -12.95 -11.45
N THR A 565 42.03 -13.20 -10.65
CA THR A 565 42.33 -12.48 -9.41
C THR A 565 42.56 -10.98 -9.65
N ASP A 566 43.06 -10.61 -10.83
CA ASP A 566 43.26 -9.21 -11.20
C ASP A 566 41.96 -8.51 -11.61
N THR A 567 40.89 -9.27 -11.87
CA THR A 567 39.55 -8.72 -12.15
C THR A 567 38.75 -8.43 -10.89
N VAL A 568 39.09 -9.04 -9.75
CA VAL A 568 38.40 -8.82 -8.47
C VAL A 568 38.57 -7.36 -7.99
N PRO A 569 39.77 -6.74 -8.02
CA PRO A 569 39.97 -5.32 -7.72
C PRO A 569 39.12 -4.35 -8.54
N LEU A 570 38.90 -4.65 -9.83
CA LEU A 570 38.00 -3.86 -10.69
C LEU A 570 36.55 -3.88 -10.19
N LEU A 571 36.12 -5.01 -9.63
CA LEU A 571 34.78 -5.23 -9.09
C LEU A 571 34.63 -4.77 -7.63
N SER A 572 35.71 -4.76 -6.85
CA SER A 572 35.73 -4.42 -5.42
C SER A 572 35.82 -2.92 -5.13
N GLY A 573 35.90 -2.07 -6.16
CA GLY A 573 36.03 -0.61 -6.00
C GLY A 573 37.47 -0.10 -6.11
N GLU A 574 38.46 -0.97 -6.34
CA GLU A 574 39.87 -0.59 -6.43
C GLU A 574 40.33 -0.21 -7.84
N GLY A 575 39.49 -0.35 -8.87
CA GLY A 575 39.71 0.12 -10.24
C GLY A 575 40.30 1.54 -10.41
N TYR A 576 40.13 2.44 -9.44
CA TYR A 576 40.79 3.76 -9.45
C TYR A 576 42.33 3.68 -9.30
N THR A 577 42.87 2.67 -8.62
CA THR A 577 44.33 2.47 -8.49
C THR A 577 45.00 2.19 -9.83
N TYR A 578 44.22 1.82 -10.85
CA TYR A 578 44.68 1.57 -12.21
C TYR A 578 44.63 2.80 -13.12
N LEU A 579 44.27 3.98 -12.61
CA LEU A 579 44.25 5.21 -13.41
C LEU A 579 45.67 5.54 -13.90
N HIS A 580 45.84 5.67 -15.21
CA HIS A 580 47.13 6.00 -15.80
C HIS A 580 47.27 7.52 -15.90
N ALA A 581 48.02 8.12 -14.97
CA ALA A 581 48.21 9.57 -14.91
C ALA A 581 48.69 10.17 -16.26
N ASP A 582 49.51 9.44 -17.00
CA ASP A 582 50.09 9.89 -18.28
C ASP A 582 49.09 9.87 -19.45
N GLY A 583 48.04 9.05 -19.37
CA GLY A 583 47.01 8.97 -20.41
C GLY A 583 46.08 10.18 -20.44
N CYS A 584 46.22 11.10 -19.48
CA CYS A 584 45.25 12.15 -19.20
C CYS A 584 45.97 13.35 -18.57
N SER A 585 46.64 14.15 -19.41
CA SER A 585 47.48 15.27 -19.00
C SER A 585 46.69 16.47 -18.46
N GLU A 586 45.43 16.61 -18.87
CA GLU A 586 44.56 17.68 -18.38
C GLU A 586 43.81 17.29 -17.11
N VAL A 587 43.76 18.22 -16.16
CA VAL A 587 43.01 18.11 -14.90
C VAL A 587 41.53 17.80 -15.16
N ALA A 588 40.93 18.44 -16.17
CA ALA A 588 39.55 18.22 -16.55
C ALA A 588 39.30 16.77 -17.01
N CYS A 589 40.25 16.22 -17.78
CA CYS A 589 40.23 14.82 -18.17
C CYS A 589 40.30 13.92 -16.91
N GLN A 590 41.24 14.17 -15.98
CA GLN A 590 41.43 13.30 -14.81
C GLN A 590 40.20 13.27 -13.92
N ARG A 591 39.58 14.45 -13.75
CA ARG A 591 38.29 14.64 -13.07
C ARG A 591 37.17 13.83 -13.71
N ALA A 592 37.05 13.89 -15.04
CA ALA A 592 36.04 13.16 -15.79
C ALA A 592 36.26 11.64 -15.67
N VAL A 593 37.50 11.17 -15.85
CA VAL A 593 37.83 9.73 -15.73
C VAL A 593 37.55 9.23 -14.32
N ALA A 594 37.94 9.97 -13.27
CA ALA A 594 37.67 9.61 -11.88
C ALA A 594 36.18 9.41 -11.62
N PHE A 595 35.34 10.34 -12.09
CA PHE A 595 33.88 10.22 -12.00
C PHE A 595 33.35 8.99 -12.75
N VAL A 596 33.80 8.79 -14.01
CA VAL A 596 33.34 7.70 -14.87
C VAL A 596 33.75 6.33 -14.31
N VAL A 597 34.95 6.21 -13.74
CA VAL A 597 35.42 4.99 -13.05
C VAL A 597 34.52 4.69 -11.85
N GLY A 598 34.34 5.65 -10.94
CA GLY A 598 33.48 5.46 -9.76
C GLY A 598 32.03 5.10 -10.14
N LEU A 599 31.51 5.71 -11.21
CA LEU A 599 30.20 5.38 -11.78
C LEU A 599 30.15 3.92 -12.25
N ALA A 600 31.08 3.51 -13.12
CA ALA A 600 31.14 2.17 -13.69
C ALA A 600 31.28 1.09 -12.61
N GLN A 601 32.14 1.34 -11.62
CA GLN A 601 32.37 0.43 -10.49
C GLN A 601 31.17 0.29 -9.57
N SER A 602 30.25 1.27 -9.52
CA SER A 602 29.01 1.13 -8.75
C SER A 602 27.89 0.47 -9.53
N LEU A 603 27.92 0.56 -10.87
CA LEU A 603 26.97 -0.15 -11.74
C LEU A 603 27.21 -1.66 -11.73
N LEU A 604 28.47 -2.10 -11.66
CA LEU A 604 28.83 -3.52 -11.66
C LEU A 604 28.23 -4.29 -10.47
N PRO A 605 28.43 -3.90 -9.18
CA PRO A 605 27.76 -4.51 -8.04
C PRO A 605 26.25 -4.37 -8.08
N GLY A 606 25.72 -3.28 -8.63
CA GLY A 606 24.27 -3.11 -8.82
C GLY A 606 23.70 -4.16 -9.77
N GLY A 607 24.36 -4.38 -10.91
CA GLY A 607 24.01 -5.41 -11.89
C GLY A 607 24.24 -6.83 -11.37
N LEU A 608 25.38 -7.09 -10.73
CA LEU A 608 25.72 -8.40 -10.15
C LEU A 608 24.76 -8.76 -9.02
N GLY A 609 24.47 -7.81 -8.12
CA GLY A 609 23.48 -7.98 -7.06
C GLY A 609 22.11 -8.35 -7.62
N LEU A 610 21.68 -7.70 -8.71
CA LEU A 610 20.44 -8.07 -9.37
C LEU A 610 20.51 -9.47 -10.02
N ALA A 611 21.63 -9.81 -10.68
CA ALA A 611 21.84 -11.12 -11.30
C ALA A 611 21.89 -12.27 -10.28
N LEU A 612 22.43 -12.06 -9.09
CA LEU A 612 22.55 -13.06 -8.03
C LEU A 612 21.28 -13.17 -7.18
N LEU A 613 20.63 -12.03 -6.88
CA LEU A 613 19.40 -12.02 -6.09
C LEU A 613 18.20 -12.52 -6.89
N LEU A 614 18.23 -12.45 -8.23
CA LEU A 614 17.10 -12.90 -9.05
C LEU A 614 16.84 -14.41 -8.96
N PRO A 615 17.83 -15.29 -9.23
CA PRO A 615 17.64 -16.72 -9.07
C PRO A 615 17.23 -17.04 -7.64
N CYS A 616 17.81 -16.38 -6.63
CA CYS A 616 17.44 -16.59 -5.24
C CYS A 616 15.97 -16.22 -4.94
N ALA A 617 15.50 -15.07 -5.45
CA ALA A 617 14.13 -14.61 -5.26
C ALA A 617 13.11 -15.45 -6.03
N LEU A 618 13.49 -16.01 -7.17
CA LEU A 618 12.63 -16.80 -8.04
C LEU A 618 12.58 -18.28 -7.67
N CYS A 619 13.70 -18.86 -7.26
CA CYS A 619 13.81 -20.28 -6.96
C CYS A 619 13.19 -20.65 -5.60
N CYS A 620 13.01 -19.70 -4.67
CA CYS A 620 12.29 -20.00 -3.43
C CYS A 620 11.62 -18.77 -2.77
N PRO A 621 10.48 -18.28 -3.31
CA PRO A 621 9.72 -17.19 -2.68
C PRO A 621 9.30 -17.52 -1.23
N VAL A 622 9.00 -18.80 -0.95
CA VAL A 622 8.66 -19.31 0.38
C VAL A 622 9.87 -19.31 1.33
N CYS A 623 11.07 -19.62 0.84
CA CYS A 623 12.29 -19.60 1.65
C CYS A 623 12.68 -18.17 2.03
N VAL A 624 12.63 -17.23 1.08
CA VAL A 624 12.98 -15.82 1.34
C VAL A 624 12.01 -15.17 2.33
N GLN A 625 10.73 -15.54 2.30
CA GLN A 625 9.73 -15.05 3.26
C GLN A 625 9.91 -15.59 4.68
N ARG A 626 10.31 -16.86 4.84
CA ARG A 626 10.74 -17.36 6.15
C ARG A 626 12.14 -16.83 6.41
N ARG A 627 12.24 -15.69 7.14
CA ARG A 627 13.48 -14.95 7.55
C ARG A 627 14.76 -15.78 7.81
N ARG A 628 14.65 -17.08 8.12
CA ARG A 628 15.75 -18.02 8.30
C ARG A 628 16.60 -18.24 7.04
N CYS A 629 16.04 -18.28 5.83
CA CYS A 629 16.87 -18.48 4.63
C CYS A 629 17.54 -17.19 4.15
N GLY A 630 17.01 -16.00 4.47
CA GLY A 630 17.68 -14.75 4.15
C GLY A 630 19.04 -14.62 4.85
N ALA A 631 19.11 -15.02 6.13
CA ALA A 631 20.36 -15.10 6.87
C ALA A 631 21.29 -16.19 6.31
N ALA A 632 20.75 -17.36 5.95
CA ALA A 632 21.54 -18.46 5.35
C ALA A 632 22.06 -18.11 3.94
N LEU A 633 21.31 -17.35 3.14
CA LEU A 633 21.71 -16.89 1.80
C LEU A 633 22.66 -15.70 1.85
N LEU A 634 22.50 -14.78 2.81
CA LEU A 634 23.51 -13.77 3.11
C LEU A 634 24.79 -14.44 3.61
N ALA A 635 24.69 -15.47 4.45
CA ALA A 635 25.82 -16.28 4.87
C ALA A 635 26.43 -17.06 3.71
N ALA A 636 25.64 -17.67 2.82
CA ALA A 636 26.14 -18.40 1.66
C ALA A 636 26.76 -17.47 0.61
N GLY A 637 26.16 -16.30 0.36
CA GLY A 637 26.73 -15.26 -0.49
C GLY A 637 27.98 -14.64 0.11
N PHE A 638 28.03 -14.45 1.43
CA PHE A 638 29.23 -14.07 2.16
C PHE A 638 30.29 -15.17 2.09
N LEU A 639 29.93 -16.45 2.25
CA LEU A 639 30.84 -17.59 2.13
C LEU A 639 31.35 -17.78 0.70
N LEU A 640 30.52 -17.52 -0.33
CA LEU A 640 30.95 -17.48 -1.73
C LEU A 640 31.91 -16.32 -1.98
N LEU A 641 31.61 -15.14 -1.44
CA LEU A 641 32.52 -13.99 -1.52
C LEU A 641 33.84 -14.26 -0.79
N VAL A 642 33.80 -14.93 0.37
CA VAL A 642 34.98 -15.34 1.17
C VAL A 642 35.72 -16.53 0.55
N ALA A 643 35.05 -17.40 -0.21
CA ALA A 643 35.71 -18.48 -0.96
C ALA A 643 36.31 -18.00 -2.29
N CYS A 644 35.81 -16.88 -2.80
CA CYS A 644 36.32 -16.23 -4.01
C CYS A 644 37.41 -15.17 -3.73
N ALA A 645 37.43 -14.59 -2.53
CA ALA A 645 38.51 -13.73 -2.02
C ALA A 645 39.61 -14.58 -1.39
#